data_AF-A0A1B7JPR5-F1
#
_entry.id   AF-A0A1B7JPR5-F1
#
_cell.length_a   1.000
_cell.length_b   1.000
_cell.length_c   1.000
_cell.angle_alpha   90.00
_cell.angle_beta   90.00
_cell.angle_gamma   90.00
#
_symmetry.space_group_name_H-M   'P 1'
#
loop_
_entity.id
_entity.type
_entity.pdbx_description
1 polymer ?
#
loop_
_entity_poly.entity_id
_entity_poly.type
_entity_poly.pdbx_seq_one_letter_code
_entity_poly.pdbx_strand_id
1 'polypeptide(L)'
;MRLIAGEALTRFTVSLPHNERFAEFFTGESVDEPMDYQFANGKGPAQESFCRRIFRRDAAQRTVSPARALPAAAITWTGASDTVTFSGVQNVATHCQRWLRVTLHAPQAGDYPFEIATCGGVRIWRDEQQAVCFTPFTRNALQTQVVDIALQQGENALLIHLDELFERDTIFALRMIYLGDTPLDATLPGVNNADVDTLQAVLDSLPATATAQHQRLYLPCLADCVLHLRGAIHSLGNDVIATCPLDFGSVMTGQTGLTLPLPASVEMGHYRLELTARSGDVTMSRNLSLTVLADDLLPGGEGVLETRKRVALSYIAEHGVPRTGRLLAMLHVGDSGPQVQELLISTLQRISARQDCSDFSMVPLLWIWHDFHGEHFPAVLWKRVRSAIVGYRYWYDELGNDVMWYWSENHALCFHTAQYLAGQMFPDDLFTASGRRGREQQAIATQRLHAWFDAVEQQGFVEWNSAPYYPVDYIGLFALYQLADDATLRQRARHLIDRLMMTSALHYQSGIAAGTMGRVYEKELLASQMSELSAFGHVAWGGGHVNRKCASLPFFCLSDYVPPLESARYARLNHGTLSAHYQCGGGKIVAWKQPAVSLSSCVDHHTGARGHQQHLVDVQFATRPDARLWINHPGDVAPGSEARPSFWAGNGVLPRVMQVENRTLMLWRLDEHDVLGWTHLHLCSEAYDEVRPLAQGYAVRAGQAFAAVLCSQPLMVNGDEVRAEGRRVAWWLEVGEGDFDAFCQRVQGLRIVLQENSANVHDDRQTLMQLSWLGECLYNGTTAAFPTLVGNELQITLSGDAQ
;
A
#
# COMPACT_ATOMS: atom_id res chain seq x y z
N MET A 1 6.94 -33.63 9.58
CA MET A 1 8.04 -32.66 9.46
C MET A 1 9.06 -33.01 10.52
N ARG A 2 10.33 -33.18 10.15
CA ARG A 2 11.40 -33.29 11.14
C ARG A 2 11.84 -31.88 11.53
N LEU A 3 12.16 -31.68 12.80
CA LEU A 3 12.67 -30.44 13.37
C LEU A 3 14.06 -30.70 13.94
N ILE A 4 15.04 -29.96 13.44
CA ILE A 4 16.38 -29.81 14.02
C ILE A 4 16.61 -28.37 14.49
N ALA A 5 17.70 -28.12 15.22
CA ALA A 5 18.03 -26.79 15.71
C ALA A 5 18.03 -25.75 14.58
N GLY A 6 17.28 -24.66 14.78
CA GLY A 6 17.08 -23.58 13.82
C GLY A 6 15.87 -23.75 12.90
N GLU A 7 15.24 -24.92 12.84
CA GLU A 7 14.05 -25.12 12.00
C GLU A 7 12.78 -24.58 12.69
N ALA A 8 11.91 -23.98 11.87
CA ALA A 8 10.65 -23.42 12.31
C ALA A 8 9.51 -24.43 12.21
N LEU A 9 8.64 -24.50 13.22
CA LEU A 9 7.40 -25.24 13.12
C LEU A 9 6.36 -24.42 12.34
N THR A 10 6.08 -24.82 11.09
CA THR A 10 5.23 -24.06 10.15
C THR A 10 3.89 -24.72 9.82
N ARG A 11 3.71 -25.99 10.18
CA ARG A 11 2.50 -26.77 9.90
C ARG A 11 1.63 -26.92 11.15
N PHE A 12 0.41 -26.39 11.09
CA PHE A 12 -0.63 -26.55 12.12
C PHE A 12 -1.99 -26.80 11.47
N THR A 13 -2.86 -27.55 12.15
CA THR A 13 -4.30 -27.43 11.87
C THR A 13 -4.84 -26.20 12.60
N VAL A 14 -5.67 -25.39 11.95
CA VAL A 14 -6.08 -24.07 12.42
C VAL A 14 -7.59 -23.89 12.36
N SER A 15 -8.17 -23.22 13.36
CA SER A 15 -9.59 -22.86 13.40
C SER A 15 -9.94 -21.70 12.46
N LEU A 16 -11.23 -21.53 12.18
CA LEU A 16 -11.72 -20.27 11.62
C LEU A 16 -11.43 -19.07 12.55
N PRO A 17 -11.37 -17.83 12.01
CA PRO A 17 -12.29 -16.79 12.44
C PRO A 17 -12.87 -16.73 13.85
N HIS A 18 -12.26 -16.12 14.88
CA HIS A 18 -13.09 -15.62 16.00
C HIS A 18 -12.75 -14.17 16.31
N ASN A 19 -13.61 -13.28 15.81
CA ASN A 19 -13.40 -11.84 15.84
C ASN A 19 -14.54 -11.17 16.60
N GLU A 20 -14.20 -10.38 17.61
CA GLU A 20 -15.18 -9.65 18.46
C GLU A 20 -14.84 -8.16 18.48
N ARG A 21 -15.85 -7.29 18.37
CA ARG A 21 -15.63 -5.84 18.47
C ARG A 21 -15.26 -5.48 19.91
N PHE A 22 -14.14 -4.80 20.11
CA PHE A 22 -13.63 -4.49 21.45
C PHE A 22 -14.17 -3.17 22.01
N ALA A 23 -14.28 -2.13 21.18
CA ALA A 23 -14.39 -0.75 21.66
C ALA A 23 -15.81 -0.16 21.77
N GLU A 24 -16.87 -0.92 21.50
CA GLU A 24 -18.21 -0.34 21.22
C GLU A 24 -18.85 0.45 22.37
N PHE A 25 -18.52 0.16 23.63
CA PHE A 25 -19.22 0.70 24.80
C PHE A 25 -18.35 1.43 25.84
N PHE A 26 -17.06 1.69 25.56
CA PHE A 26 -16.22 2.42 26.51
C PHE A 26 -16.33 3.94 26.30
N THR A 27 -16.54 4.67 27.39
CA THR A 27 -16.23 6.10 27.45
C THR A 27 -14.71 6.24 27.37
N GLY A 28 -14.18 6.37 26.15
CA GLY A 28 -12.74 6.53 25.93
C GLY A 28 -12.21 7.87 26.46
N GLU A 29 -10.95 8.16 26.17
CA GLU A 29 -10.26 9.35 26.69
C GLU A 29 -10.20 10.47 25.63
N SER A 30 -10.14 11.70 26.10
CA SER A 30 -9.67 12.85 25.35
C SER A 30 -8.20 13.12 25.67
N VAL A 31 -7.43 13.54 24.67
CA VAL A 31 -6.03 13.95 24.85
C VAL A 31 -5.91 15.42 24.48
N ASP A 32 -5.69 16.28 25.48
CA ASP A 32 -5.51 17.72 25.29
C ASP A 32 -4.01 18.04 25.06
N GLU A 33 -3.47 17.50 23.97
CA GLU A 33 -2.08 17.71 23.55
C GLU A 33 -2.06 18.41 22.17
N PRO A 34 -1.37 19.55 22.02
CA PRO A 34 -1.26 20.21 20.72
C PRO A 34 -0.44 19.35 19.75
N MET A 35 -0.88 19.29 18.49
CA MET A 35 -0.13 18.64 17.42
C MET A 35 0.97 19.58 16.92
N ASP A 36 2.19 19.07 16.73
CA ASP A 36 3.34 19.82 16.22
C ASP A 36 3.31 20.01 14.69
N TYR A 37 2.39 19.31 14.00
CA TYR A 37 2.27 19.23 12.54
C TYR A 37 3.58 18.83 11.85
N GLN A 38 4.44 18.07 12.53
CA GLN A 38 5.63 17.45 11.95
C GLN A 38 5.33 16.01 11.54
N PHE A 39 4.95 15.86 10.27
CA PHE A 39 4.58 14.58 9.68
C PHE A 39 5.80 13.76 9.28
N ALA A 40 5.68 12.44 9.38
CA ALA A 40 6.65 11.49 8.84
C ALA A 40 5.95 10.17 8.51
N ASN A 41 6.44 9.45 7.50
CA ASN A 41 5.85 8.18 7.08
C ASN A 41 5.83 7.16 8.22
N GLY A 42 4.62 6.67 8.53
CA GLY A 42 4.43 5.66 9.58
C GLY A 42 4.59 6.19 11.02
N LYS A 43 4.86 7.49 11.21
CA LYS A 43 4.91 8.12 12.53
C LYS A 43 3.49 8.17 13.11
N GLY A 44 3.32 7.54 14.26
CA GLY A 44 2.09 7.57 15.05
C GLY A 44 2.34 8.17 16.44
N PRO A 45 1.35 8.09 17.34
CA PRO A 45 1.55 8.52 18.72
C PRO A 45 2.65 7.66 19.37
N ALA A 46 3.56 8.28 20.13
CA ALA A 46 4.57 7.54 20.90
C ALA A 46 3.94 6.72 22.03
N GLN A 47 2.78 7.17 22.52
CA GLN A 47 2.02 6.48 23.55
C GLN A 47 1.14 5.41 22.94
N GLU A 48 1.04 4.29 23.65
CA GLU A 48 0.11 3.22 23.34
C GLU A 48 -1.34 3.73 23.41
N SER A 49 -2.18 3.30 22.46
CA SER A 49 -3.58 3.71 22.37
C SER A 49 -4.38 3.32 23.63
N PHE A 50 -5.47 4.03 23.89
CA PHE A 50 -6.38 3.66 24.99
C PHE A 50 -6.91 2.22 24.86
N CYS A 51 -7.39 1.84 23.66
CA CYS A 51 -7.86 0.48 23.38
C CYS A 51 -6.83 -0.57 23.77
N ARG A 52 -5.58 -0.40 23.35
CA ARG A 52 -4.49 -1.33 23.61
C ARG A 52 -4.14 -1.41 25.10
N ARG A 53 -4.07 -0.27 25.80
CA ARG A 53 -3.79 -0.25 27.25
C ARG A 53 -4.84 -1.05 28.03
N ILE A 54 -6.12 -0.82 27.74
CA ILE A 54 -7.23 -1.53 28.38
C ILE A 54 -7.22 -3.01 27.99
N PHE A 55 -7.05 -3.30 26.70
CA PHE A 55 -6.98 -4.68 26.23
C PHE A 55 -5.83 -5.44 26.87
N ARG A 56 -4.62 -4.89 26.92
CA ARG A 56 -3.48 -5.55 27.58
C ARG A 56 -3.76 -5.78 29.06
N ARG A 57 -4.31 -4.79 29.78
CA ARG A 57 -4.69 -4.92 31.20
C ARG A 57 -5.64 -6.11 31.41
N ASP A 58 -6.65 -6.25 30.55
CA ASP A 58 -7.74 -7.22 30.73
C ASP A 58 -7.46 -8.58 30.09
N ALA A 59 -6.67 -8.63 29.00
CA ALA A 59 -6.41 -9.81 28.19
C ALA A 59 -5.08 -10.51 28.51
N ALA A 60 -4.04 -9.79 28.93
CA ALA A 60 -2.69 -10.37 29.16
C ALA A 60 -2.71 -11.53 30.16
N GLN A 61 -3.44 -11.37 31.25
CA GLN A 61 -3.48 -12.32 32.37
C GLN A 61 -4.78 -13.14 32.43
N ARG A 62 -5.65 -13.03 31.42
CA ARG A 62 -6.91 -13.78 31.45
C ARG A 62 -6.67 -15.28 31.31
N THR A 63 -7.40 -16.07 32.08
CA THR A 63 -7.45 -17.52 31.90
C THR A 63 -8.24 -17.85 30.63
N VAL A 64 -7.63 -18.60 29.73
CA VAL A 64 -8.29 -19.15 28.54
C VAL A 64 -8.48 -20.64 28.77
N SER A 65 -9.71 -21.14 28.61
CA SER A 65 -10.00 -22.56 28.79
C SER A 65 -9.77 -23.32 27.48
N PRO A 66 -8.95 -24.39 27.47
CA PRO A 66 -8.83 -25.32 26.33
C PRO A 66 -10.16 -25.89 25.84
N ALA A 67 -11.15 -26.01 26.74
CA ALA A 67 -12.49 -26.51 26.39
C ALA A 67 -13.27 -25.57 25.45
N ARG A 68 -12.83 -24.32 25.29
CA ARG A 68 -13.40 -23.35 24.33
C ARG A 68 -12.68 -23.39 22.96
N ALA A 69 -11.76 -24.33 22.76
CA ALA A 69 -11.03 -24.43 21.52
C ALA A 69 -11.97 -24.69 20.34
N LEU A 70 -11.89 -23.82 19.34
CA LEU A 70 -12.69 -23.97 18.12
C LEU A 70 -12.19 -25.15 17.28
N PRO A 71 -13.08 -25.85 16.55
CA PRO A 71 -12.69 -26.92 15.64
C PRO A 71 -11.64 -26.45 14.64
N ALA A 72 -10.69 -27.32 14.31
CA ALA A 72 -9.80 -27.09 13.19
C ALA A 72 -10.58 -27.16 11.88
N ALA A 73 -10.34 -26.19 11.00
CA ALA A 73 -11.04 -26.03 9.73
C ALA A 73 -10.09 -26.06 8.51
N ALA A 74 -8.80 -25.78 8.71
CA ALA A 74 -7.79 -25.72 7.66
C ALA A 74 -6.39 -26.09 8.17
N ILE A 75 -5.41 -26.11 7.28
CA ILE A 75 -3.97 -26.22 7.58
C ILE A 75 -3.27 -24.93 7.16
N THR A 76 -2.27 -24.53 7.95
CA THR A 76 -1.43 -23.37 7.64
C THR A 76 -0.54 -23.63 6.42
N TRP A 77 -0.48 -22.65 5.53
CA TRP A 77 0.51 -22.58 4.46
C TRP A 77 1.37 -21.33 4.69
N THR A 78 2.69 -21.50 4.77
CA THR A 78 3.65 -20.39 4.99
C THR A 78 4.57 -20.15 3.80
N GLY A 79 4.50 -21.00 2.76
CA GLY A 79 5.43 -20.99 1.64
C GLY A 79 6.88 -21.11 2.15
N ALA A 80 7.72 -20.14 1.77
CA ALA A 80 9.11 -20.06 2.21
C ALA A 80 9.31 -19.38 3.58
N SER A 81 8.24 -18.88 4.22
CA SER A 81 8.33 -18.19 5.51
C SER A 81 8.45 -19.18 6.68
N ASP A 82 9.24 -18.79 7.68
CA ASP A 82 9.35 -19.43 9.00
C ASP A 82 8.20 -19.06 9.95
N THR A 83 7.31 -18.15 9.53
CA THR A 83 6.33 -17.49 10.39
C THR A 83 4.92 -17.76 9.88
N VAL A 84 4.04 -18.22 10.78
CA VAL A 84 2.60 -18.31 10.51
C VAL A 84 1.98 -16.95 10.76
N THR A 85 1.26 -16.41 9.77
CA THR A 85 0.66 -15.07 9.85
C THR A 85 -0.82 -15.09 9.51
N PHE A 86 -1.60 -14.35 10.30
CA PHE A 86 -3.01 -14.02 10.11
C PHE A 86 -3.20 -12.49 10.10
N SER A 87 -2.12 -11.77 9.76
CA SER A 87 -2.06 -10.32 9.74
C SER A 87 -3.07 -9.73 8.74
N GLY A 88 -3.50 -8.50 9.00
CA GLY A 88 -4.44 -7.80 8.13
C GLY A 88 -4.89 -6.47 8.72
N VAL A 89 -5.95 -5.91 8.15
CA VAL A 89 -6.48 -4.60 8.55
C VAL A 89 -7.90 -4.74 9.11
N GLN A 90 -8.18 -4.10 10.25
CA GLN A 90 -9.54 -3.88 10.73
C GLN A 90 -9.79 -2.39 10.93
N ASN A 91 -10.92 -1.88 10.44
CA ASN A 91 -11.28 -0.46 10.54
C ASN A 91 -11.91 -0.08 11.88
N VAL A 92 -12.12 -1.06 12.77
CA VAL A 92 -12.56 -0.88 14.16
C VAL A 92 -11.71 -1.76 15.07
N ALA A 93 -11.54 -1.34 16.34
CA ALA A 93 -10.85 -2.16 17.33
C ALA A 93 -11.52 -3.54 17.46
N THR A 94 -10.79 -4.59 17.11
CA THR A 94 -11.34 -5.95 17.00
C THR A 94 -10.42 -6.95 17.68
N HIS A 95 -10.92 -7.71 18.64
CA HIS A 95 -10.20 -8.82 19.23
C HIS A 95 -10.30 -10.05 18.34
N CYS A 96 -9.18 -10.48 17.76
CA CYS A 96 -9.09 -11.62 16.86
C CYS A 96 -8.41 -12.79 17.55
N GLN A 97 -8.95 -14.00 17.35
CA GLN A 97 -8.45 -15.23 17.97
C GLN A 97 -8.33 -16.37 16.95
N ARG A 98 -7.37 -17.26 17.18
CA ARG A 98 -7.15 -18.51 16.42
C ARG A 98 -6.74 -19.63 17.36
N TRP A 99 -7.12 -20.86 17.00
CA TRP A 99 -6.67 -22.07 17.67
C TRP A 99 -5.87 -22.93 16.70
N LEU A 100 -4.64 -23.28 17.07
CA LEU A 100 -3.72 -24.08 16.28
C LEU A 100 -3.44 -25.41 17.01
N ARG A 101 -3.22 -26.49 16.26
CA ARG A 101 -2.89 -27.81 16.82
C ARG A 101 -1.79 -28.50 16.03
N VAL A 102 -0.96 -29.24 16.75
CA VAL A 102 0.15 -30.04 16.23
C VAL A 102 0.48 -31.14 17.22
N THR A 103 1.00 -32.27 16.76
CA THR A 103 1.53 -33.35 17.61
C THR A 103 3.04 -33.41 17.44
N LEU A 104 3.77 -33.29 18.53
CA LEU A 104 5.23 -33.47 18.56
C LEU A 104 5.57 -34.90 19.02
N HIS A 105 6.58 -35.49 18.39
CA HIS A 105 7.09 -36.83 18.68
C HIS A 105 8.50 -36.70 19.24
N ALA A 106 8.62 -36.91 20.55
CA ALA A 106 9.88 -36.80 21.25
C ALA A 106 10.53 -38.18 21.42
N PRO A 107 11.82 -38.36 21.07
CA PRO A 107 12.49 -39.66 21.22
C PRO A 107 12.66 -40.10 22.68
N GLN A 108 12.67 -39.14 23.61
CA GLN A 108 12.77 -39.36 25.05
C GLN A 108 11.99 -38.27 25.80
N ALA A 109 11.61 -38.54 27.06
CA ALA A 109 11.01 -37.51 27.89
C ALA A 109 12.05 -36.46 28.28
N GLY A 110 11.67 -35.18 28.28
CA GLY A 110 12.58 -34.09 28.63
C GLY A 110 12.01 -32.72 28.27
N ASP A 111 12.85 -31.71 28.51
CA ASP A 111 12.55 -30.31 28.20
C ASP A 111 13.13 -29.96 26.82
N TYR A 112 12.27 -29.47 25.94
CA TYR A 112 12.61 -29.16 24.56
C TYR A 112 12.51 -27.64 24.33
N PRO A 113 13.63 -26.97 24.02
CA PRO A 113 13.66 -25.51 23.93
C PRO A 113 13.12 -25.00 22.59
N PHE A 114 12.26 -23.99 22.65
CA PHE A 114 11.76 -23.26 21.50
C PHE A 114 11.92 -21.75 21.71
N GLU A 115 12.32 -21.01 20.68
CA GLU A 115 12.08 -19.56 20.62
C GLU A 115 10.68 -19.33 20.04
N ILE A 116 9.81 -18.71 20.83
CA ILE A 116 8.49 -18.27 20.38
C ILE A 116 8.54 -16.79 20.08
N ALA A 117 8.02 -16.37 18.92
CA ALA A 117 7.82 -14.96 18.60
C ALA A 117 6.35 -14.64 18.29
N THR A 118 5.84 -13.54 18.85
CA THR A 118 4.51 -12.99 18.54
C THR A 118 4.43 -11.50 18.90
N CYS A 119 3.49 -10.78 18.28
CA CYS A 119 3.08 -9.45 18.73
C CYS A 119 2.00 -9.53 19.83
N GLY A 120 1.11 -10.53 19.72
CA GLY A 120 -0.11 -10.63 20.49
C GLY A 120 0.05 -11.51 21.72
N GLY A 121 -0.82 -12.51 21.84
CA GLY A 121 -0.80 -13.52 22.89
C GLY A 121 -0.70 -14.93 22.32
N VAL A 122 0.15 -15.75 22.94
CA VAL A 122 0.34 -17.18 22.68
C VAL A 122 0.19 -17.92 23.99
N ARG A 123 -0.68 -18.94 24.00
CA ARG A 123 -0.82 -19.87 25.12
C ARG A 123 -0.74 -21.29 24.57
N ILE A 124 0.10 -22.13 25.15
CA ILE A 124 0.31 -23.51 24.69
C ILE A 124 -0.03 -24.46 25.82
N TRP A 125 -0.87 -25.45 25.51
CA TRP A 125 -1.17 -26.57 26.38
C TRP A 125 -0.59 -27.84 25.78
N ARG A 126 0.03 -28.66 26.63
CA ARG A 126 0.32 -30.06 26.33
C ARG A 126 -0.73 -30.86 27.09
N ASP A 127 -1.59 -31.54 26.34
CA ASP A 127 -2.83 -32.12 26.87
C ASP A 127 -3.70 -31.03 27.56
N GLU A 128 -4.00 -31.18 28.86
CA GLU A 128 -4.78 -30.21 29.64
C GLU A 128 -3.91 -29.23 30.46
N GLN A 129 -2.59 -29.46 30.51
CA GLN A 129 -1.67 -28.64 31.30
C GLN A 129 -1.09 -27.50 30.46
N GLN A 130 -1.22 -26.26 30.95
CA GLN A 130 -0.62 -25.12 30.29
C GLN A 130 0.90 -25.17 30.44
N ALA A 131 1.60 -25.26 29.30
CA ALA A 131 3.06 -25.28 29.22
C ALA A 131 3.64 -23.88 29.01
N VAL A 132 2.95 -23.02 28.24
CA VAL A 132 3.45 -21.69 27.89
C VAL A 132 2.35 -20.63 28.04
N CYS A 133 2.72 -19.45 28.52
CA CYS A 133 1.93 -18.23 28.47
C CYS A 133 2.84 -17.05 28.09
N PHE A 134 2.72 -16.57 26.85
CA PHE A 134 3.49 -15.44 26.36
C PHE A 134 2.54 -14.41 25.75
N THR A 135 2.28 -13.33 26.47
CA THR A 135 1.21 -12.36 26.15
C THR A 135 1.70 -10.91 26.11
N PRO A 136 2.70 -10.58 25.26
CA PRO A 136 3.26 -9.23 25.17
C PRO A 136 2.22 -8.18 24.76
N PHE A 137 1.35 -8.50 23.79
CA PHE A 137 0.41 -7.55 23.18
C PHE A 137 1.05 -6.23 22.74
N THR A 138 2.23 -6.32 22.14
CA THR A 138 3.00 -5.22 21.55
C THR A 138 2.60 -5.01 20.10
N ARG A 139 1.91 -3.90 19.82
CA ARG A 139 1.40 -3.60 18.47
C ARG A 139 2.52 -3.61 17.43
N ASN A 140 2.42 -4.51 16.45
CA ASN A 140 3.30 -4.63 15.27
C ASN A 140 4.80 -4.75 15.57
N ALA A 141 5.17 -5.16 16.78
CA ALA A 141 6.53 -5.41 17.18
C ALA A 141 6.61 -6.83 17.74
N LEU A 142 7.17 -7.75 16.95
CA LEU A 142 7.41 -9.12 17.39
C LEU A 142 8.30 -9.11 18.64
N GLN A 143 7.82 -9.74 19.69
CA GLN A 143 8.61 -10.05 20.88
C GLN A 143 8.97 -11.53 20.84
N THR A 144 10.12 -11.87 21.39
CA THR A 144 10.60 -13.25 21.48
C THR A 144 10.68 -13.69 22.94
N GLN A 145 10.44 -14.98 23.17
CA GLN A 145 10.69 -15.65 24.44
C GLN A 145 11.19 -17.06 24.17
N VAL A 146 12.31 -17.42 24.79
CA VAL A 146 12.78 -18.81 24.84
C VAL A 146 12.00 -19.53 25.95
N VAL A 147 11.43 -20.67 25.62
CA VAL A 147 10.66 -21.52 26.54
C VAL A 147 11.08 -22.97 26.41
N ASP A 148 10.99 -23.69 27.52
CA ASP A 148 11.16 -25.13 27.56
C ASP A 148 9.79 -25.81 27.62
N ILE A 149 9.48 -26.65 26.63
CA ILE A 149 8.25 -27.43 26.62
C ILE A 149 8.57 -28.84 27.11
N ALA A 150 8.04 -29.21 28.27
CA ALA A 150 8.18 -30.55 28.83
C ALA A 150 7.37 -31.58 28.00
N LEU A 151 8.08 -32.44 27.27
CA LEU A 151 7.51 -33.50 26.45
C LEU A 151 7.74 -34.87 27.08
N GLN A 152 6.77 -35.77 26.92
CA GLN A 152 6.92 -37.19 27.20
C GLN A 152 7.53 -37.92 26.01
N GLN A 153 8.14 -39.08 26.24
CA GLN A 153 8.58 -39.95 25.14
C GLN A 153 7.37 -40.36 24.28
N GLY A 154 7.48 -40.21 22.96
CA GLY A 154 6.40 -40.49 22.02
C GLY A 154 5.57 -39.25 21.71
N GLU A 155 4.25 -39.42 21.59
CA GLU A 155 3.32 -38.39 21.11
C GLU A 155 2.98 -37.35 22.18
N ASN A 156 3.00 -36.08 21.79
CA ASN A 156 2.64 -34.95 22.63
C ASN A 156 1.71 -34.02 21.84
N ALA A 157 0.42 -34.01 22.18
CA ALA A 157 -0.54 -33.13 21.55
C ALA A 157 -0.40 -31.71 22.10
N LEU A 158 -0.11 -30.76 21.22
CA LEU A 158 -0.08 -29.34 21.55
C LEU A 158 -1.35 -28.65 21.03
N LEU A 159 -2.01 -27.93 21.93
CA LEU A 159 -3.05 -26.97 21.61
C LEU A 159 -2.50 -25.56 21.83
N ILE A 160 -2.65 -24.71 20.83
CA ILE A 160 -2.13 -23.34 20.87
C ILE A 160 -3.29 -22.38 20.67
N HIS A 161 -3.43 -21.42 21.58
CA HIS A 161 -4.33 -20.28 21.43
C HIS A 161 -3.51 -19.05 21.05
N LEU A 162 -3.88 -18.43 19.94
CA LEU A 162 -3.33 -17.16 19.48
C LEU A 162 -4.42 -16.09 19.58
N ASP A 163 -4.05 -14.92 20.06
CA ASP A 163 -4.93 -13.78 20.01
C ASP A 163 -4.23 -12.43 19.88
N GLU A 164 -4.95 -11.45 19.32
CA GLU A 164 -4.43 -10.11 19.08
C GLU A 164 -5.57 -9.09 19.06
N LEU A 165 -5.30 -7.87 19.49
CA LEU A 165 -6.17 -6.73 19.25
C LEU A 165 -5.79 -6.10 17.90
N PHE A 166 -6.69 -6.12 16.94
CA PHE A 166 -6.53 -5.41 15.68
C PHE A 166 -6.87 -3.94 15.88
N GLU A 167 -5.90 -3.10 15.56
CA GLU A 167 -6.04 -1.64 15.49
C GLU A 167 -5.47 -1.19 14.16
N ARG A 168 -6.34 -1.09 13.15
CA ARG A 168 -5.94 -0.87 11.75
C ARG A 168 -5.10 -2.04 11.24
N ASP A 169 -3.99 -1.76 10.58
CA ASP A 169 -2.97 -2.73 10.19
C ASP A 169 -2.34 -3.39 11.42
N THR A 170 -2.45 -4.71 11.51
CA THR A 170 -1.98 -5.47 12.66
C THR A 170 -1.24 -6.73 12.22
N ILE A 171 -0.02 -6.89 12.73
CA ILE A 171 0.79 -8.10 12.59
C ILE A 171 0.30 -9.12 13.60
N PHE A 172 -0.44 -10.13 13.12
CA PHE A 172 -0.95 -11.23 13.94
C PHE A 172 -0.21 -12.51 13.55
N ALA A 173 0.89 -12.81 14.23
CA ALA A 173 1.83 -13.84 13.82
C ALA A 173 2.29 -14.75 14.96
N LEU A 174 2.74 -15.95 14.58
CA LEU A 174 3.40 -16.95 15.43
C LEU A 174 4.64 -17.47 14.71
N ARG A 175 5.80 -17.37 15.36
CA ARG A 175 7.02 -18.08 14.98
C ARG A 175 7.43 -19.01 16.12
N MET A 176 7.79 -20.25 15.80
CA MET A 176 8.29 -21.23 16.77
C MET A 176 9.54 -21.89 16.21
N ILE A 177 10.72 -21.41 16.60
CA ILE A 177 12.01 -21.97 16.18
C ILE A 177 12.45 -23.00 17.21
N TYR A 178 12.74 -24.22 16.76
CA TYR A 178 13.28 -25.25 17.63
C TYR A 178 14.77 -25.00 17.90
N LEU A 179 15.21 -25.02 19.16
CA LEU A 179 16.59 -24.70 19.55
C LEU A 179 17.38 -25.91 20.05
N GLY A 180 16.75 -27.09 20.17
CA GLY A 180 17.36 -28.24 20.82
C GLY A 180 18.20 -29.10 19.88
N ASP A 181 19.22 -29.74 20.45
CA ASP A 181 20.13 -30.64 19.72
C ASP A 181 19.49 -32.00 19.37
N THR A 182 18.45 -32.40 20.10
CA THR A 182 17.75 -33.67 19.89
C THR A 182 16.66 -33.49 18.85
N PRO A 183 16.68 -34.16 17.68
CA PRO A 183 15.64 -33.98 16.68
C PRO A 183 14.23 -34.35 17.19
N LEU A 184 13.24 -33.58 16.75
CA LEU A 184 11.81 -33.84 16.98
C LEU A 184 11.12 -34.13 15.66
N ASP A 185 10.06 -34.94 15.67
CA ASP A 185 9.15 -35.04 14.54
C ASP A 185 7.82 -34.36 14.88
N ALA A 186 7.19 -33.73 13.90
CA ALA A 186 5.91 -33.06 14.03
C ALA A 186 4.90 -33.63 13.01
N THR A 187 3.72 -33.98 13.49
CA THR A 187 2.57 -34.43 12.69
C THR A 187 1.34 -33.60 13.00
N LEU A 188 0.36 -33.65 12.10
CA LEU A 188 -0.90 -32.94 12.24
C LEU A 188 -1.99 -33.91 12.72
N PRO A 189 -2.80 -33.55 13.74
CA PRO A 189 -3.79 -34.46 14.29
C PRO A 189 -4.99 -34.62 13.36
N GLY A 190 -5.40 -35.87 13.14
CA GLY A 190 -6.64 -36.20 12.41
C GLY A 190 -6.64 -35.88 10.92
N VAL A 191 -5.47 -35.68 10.30
CA VAL A 191 -5.35 -35.37 8.87
C VAL A 191 -4.45 -36.39 8.15
N ASN A 192 -4.76 -36.64 6.89
CA ASN A 192 -3.94 -37.47 6.02
C ASN A 192 -2.75 -36.68 5.46
N ASN A 193 -1.53 -37.02 5.87
CA ASN A 193 -0.32 -36.32 5.41
C ASN A 193 -0.12 -36.37 3.89
N ALA A 194 -0.61 -37.40 3.19
CA ALA A 194 -0.53 -37.44 1.73
C ALA A 194 -1.40 -36.35 1.08
N ASP A 195 -2.56 -36.04 1.65
CA ASP A 195 -3.41 -34.93 1.19
C ASP A 195 -2.75 -33.58 1.50
N VAL A 196 -2.06 -33.48 2.65
CA VAL A 196 -1.29 -32.28 3.03
C VAL A 196 -0.18 -32.01 2.03
N ASP A 197 0.67 -33.00 1.77
CA ASP A 197 1.80 -32.84 0.86
C ASP A 197 1.31 -32.59 -0.59
N THR A 198 0.20 -33.21 -1.00
CA THR A 198 -0.44 -32.94 -2.31
C THR A 198 -0.90 -31.49 -2.44
N LEU A 199 -1.64 -30.97 -1.45
CA LEU A 199 -2.13 -29.60 -1.46
C LEU A 199 -0.98 -28.60 -1.38
N GLN A 200 0.04 -28.87 -0.56
CA GLN A 200 1.22 -28.02 -0.49
C GLN A 200 1.93 -27.96 -1.84
N ALA A 201 2.14 -29.10 -2.53
CA ALA A 201 2.75 -29.12 -3.85
C ALA A 201 1.95 -28.32 -4.90
N VAL A 202 0.61 -28.43 -4.89
CA VAL A 202 -0.27 -27.60 -5.73
C VAL A 202 -0.06 -26.12 -5.42
N LEU A 203 -0.21 -25.73 -4.16
CA LEU A 203 -0.12 -24.34 -3.75
C LEU A 203 1.25 -23.76 -4.02
N ASP A 204 2.34 -24.49 -3.76
CA ASP A 204 3.72 -24.05 -4.04
C ASP A 204 3.99 -23.86 -5.54
N SER A 205 3.26 -24.57 -6.42
CA SER A 205 3.37 -24.39 -7.89
C SER A 205 2.65 -23.17 -8.44
N LEU A 206 1.75 -22.54 -7.66
CA LEU A 206 1.04 -21.35 -8.10
C LEU A 206 1.97 -20.13 -8.16
N PRO A 207 1.78 -19.22 -9.14
CA PRO A 207 2.57 -17.99 -9.20
C PRO A 207 2.14 -17.06 -8.06
N ALA A 208 3.03 -16.19 -7.58
CA ALA A 208 2.66 -15.20 -6.56
C ALA A 208 1.80 -14.05 -7.11
N THR A 209 1.97 -13.73 -8.39
CA THR A 209 1.18 -12.74 -9.13
C THR A 209 0.50 -13.41 -10.31
N ALA A 210 -0.73 -13.00 -10.60
CA ALA A 210 -1.47 -13.49 -11.76
C ALA A 210 -2.25 -12.35 -12.42
N THR A 211 -2.41 -12.48 -13.73
CA THR A 211 -3.19 -11.53 -14.55
C THR A 211 -4.38 -12.25 -15.15
N ALA A 212 -5.56 -11.64 -15.05
CA ALA A 212 -6.77 -12.09 -15.71
C ALA A 212 -7.14 -11.17 -16.88
N GLN A 213 -7.54 -11.78 -17.99
CA GLN A 213 -8.01 -11.10 -19.21
C GLN A 213 -9.28 -11.81 -19.68
N HIS A 214 -10.22 -11.08 -20.29
CA HIS A 214 -11.51 -11.65 -20.73
C HIS A 214 -12.25 -12.41 -19.62
N GLN A 215 -12.15 -11.92 -18.37
CA GLN A 215 -12.66 -12.58 -17.17
C GLN A 215 -12.17 -14.02 -16.98
N ARG A 216 -10.98 -14.35 -17.49
CA ARG A 216 -10.34 -15.65 -17.33
C ARG A 216 -8.99 -15.49 -16.67
N LEU A 217 -8.78 -16.26 -15.61
CA LEU A 217 -7.53 -16.35 -14.89
C LEU A 217 -6.83 -17.65 -15.29
N TYR A 218 -5.62 -17.54 -15.84
CA TYR A 218 -4.76 -18.69 -16.06
C TYR A 218 -3.76 -18.85 -14.91
N LEU A 219 -3.68 -20.04 -14.33
CA LEU A 219 -2.71 -20.39 -13.30
C LEU A 219 -1.90 -21.59 -13.76
N PRO A 220 -0.56 -21.47 -13.92
CA PRO A 220 0.26 -22.65 -14.09
C PRO A 220 0.12 -23.52 -12.83
N CYS A 221 -0.07 -24.83 -13.03
CA CYS A 221 -0.15 -25.79 -11.95
C CYS A 221 0.52 -27.08 -12.42
N LEU A 222 1.45 -27.60 -11.63
CA LEU A 222 2.31 -28.72 -12.06
C LEU A 222 1.87 -30.08 -11.52
N ALA A 223 0.93 -30.11 -10.56
CA ALA A 223 0.39 -31.36 -10.02
C ALA A 223 -0.73 -31.91 -10.91
N ASP A 224 -0.76 -33.22 -11.14
CA ASP A 224 -1.89 -33.93 -11.77
C ASP A 224 -2.79 -34.52 -10.67
N CYS A 225 -3.79 -33.78 -10.19
CA CYS A 225 -4.69 -34.22 -9.12
C CYS A 225 -6.10 -33.63 -9.22
N VAL A 226 -7.06 -34.30 -8.58
CA VAL A 226 -8.43 -33.78 -8.42
C VAL A 226 -8.49 -33.06 -7.09
N LEU A 227 -8.91 -31.80 -7.08
CA LEU A 227 -9.17 -31.07 -5.85
C LEU A 227 -10.43 -30.22 -5.97
N HIS A 228 -11.03 -29.87 -4.84
CA HIS A 228 -12.10 -28.89 -4.80
C HIS A 228 -11.49 -27.50 -4.57
N LEU A 229 -11.74 -26.55 -5.47
CA LEU A 229 -11.16 -25.21 -5.42
C LEU A 229 -12.25 -24.17 -5.17
N ARG A 230 -12.04 -23.34 -4.16
CA ARG A 230 -12.80 -22.12 -3.90
C ARG A 230 -11.85 -20.94 -3.83
N GLY A 231 -12.40 -19.74 -3.81
CA GLY A 231 -11.60 -18.56 -3.53
C GLY A 231 -12.42 -17.38 -3.07
N ALA A 232 -11.73 -16.28 -2.84
CA ALA A 232 -12.33 -14.99 -2.57
C ALA A 232 -11.43 -13.89 -3.13
N ILE A 233 -12.03 -12.91 -3.81
CA ILE A 233 -11.32 -11.71 -4.25
C ILE A 233 -11.59 -10.60 -3.25
N HIS A 234 -10.51 -10.02 -2.73
CA HIS A 234 -10.51 -8.95 -1.76
C HIS A 234 -9.94 -7.67 -2.39
N SER A 235 -10.56 -6.54 -2.08
CA SER A 235 -10.03 -5.23 -2.43
C SER A 235 -8.77 -4.92 -1.61
N LEU A 236 -7.82 -4.19 -2.18
CA LEU A 236 -6.59 -3.78 -1.50
C LEU A 236 -6.69 -2.36 -0.93
N GLY A 237 -6.18 -2.19 0.29
CA GLY A 237 -6.20 -0.89 0.98
C GLY A 237 -7.61 -0.34 1.15
N ASN A 238 -7.80 0.95 0.89
CA ASN A 238 -9.05 1.65 1.25
C ASN A 238 -10.15 1.58 0.18
N ASP A 239 -10.08 0.70 -0.82
CA ASP A 239 -10.98 0.71 -1.99
C ASP A 239 -12.46 0.44 -1.71
N VAL A 240 -12.77 -0.16 -0.56
CA VAL A 240 -14.14 -0.47 -0.10
C VAL A 240 -14.93 -1.30 -1.12
N ILE A 241 -14.26 -2.11 -1.93
CA ILE A 241 -14.95 -3.04 -2.84
C ILE A 241 -15.30 -4.29 -2.03
N ALA A 242 -16.55 -4.71 -2.11
CA ALA A 242 -17.04 -5.89 -1.39
C ALA A 242 -16.27 -7.15 -1.81
N THR A 243 -15.99 -8.05 -0.86
CA THR A 243 -15.36 -9.34 -1.15
C THR A 243 -16.25 -10.15 -2.10
N CYS A 244 -15.66 -10.66 -3.17
CA CYS A 244 -16.34 -11.52 -4.15
C CYS A 244 -15.97 -12.99 -3.87
N PRO A 245 -16.87 -13.80 -3.30
CA PRO A 245 -16.61 -15.23 -3.11
C PRO A 245 -16.67 -15.97 -4.45
N LEU A 246 -15.80 -16.96 -4.62
CA LEU A 246 -15.67 -17.80 -5.80
C LEU A 246 -15.82 -19.26 -5.40
N ASP A 247 -16.59 -20.01 -6.19
CA ASP A 247 -16.65 -21.48 -6.07
C ASP A 247 -16.40 -22.08 -7.45
N PHE A 248 -15.24 -22.71 -7.62
CA PHE A 248 -14.87 -23.37 -8.87
C PHE A 248 -15.24 -24.85 -8.88
N GLY A 249 -15.74 -25.39 -7.75
CA GLY A 249 -16.07 -26.79 -7.60
C GLY A 249 -14.86 -27.71 -7.71
N SER A 250 -15.09 -28.93 -8.22
CA SER A 250 -14.03 -29.90 -8.47
C SER A 250 -13.28 -29.55 -9.75
N VAL A 251 -11.98 -29.32 -9.64
CA VAL A 251 -11.08 -29.02 -10.76
C VAL A 251 -10.04 -30.13 -10.92
N MET A 252 -9.65 -30.37 -12.16
CA MET A 252 -8.50 -31.21 -12.49
C MET A 252 -7.30 -30.31 -12.67
N THR A 253 -6.30 -30.44 -11.80
CA THR A 253 -5.00 -29.83 -12.05
C THR A 253 -4.21 -30.71 -13.01
N GLY A 254 -3.42 -30.12 -13.89
CA GLY A 254 -2.45 -30.87 -14.67
C GLY A 254 -1.49 -29.98 -15.43
N GLN A 255 -0.53 -30.59 -16.14
CA GLN A 255 0.64 -29.90 -16.71
C GLN A 255 0.33 -28.72 -17.66
N THR A 256 -0.89 -28.62 -18.17
CA THR A 256 -1.35 -27.49 -19.00
C THR A 256 -1.81 -26.27 -18.18
N GLY A 257 -1.82 -26.35 -16.85
CA GLY A 257 -2.35 -25.33 -15.95
C GLY A 257 -3.87 -25.34 -15.80
N LEU A 258 -4.39 -24.41 -14.99
CA LEU A 258 -5.80 -24.19 -14.70
C LEU A 258 -6.28 -22.91 -15.39
N THR A 259 -7.47 -22.94 -15.99
CA THR A 259 -8.16 -21.72 -16.42
C THR A 259 -9.45 -21.57 -15.64
N LEU A 260 -9.53 -20.51 -14.83
CA LEU A 260 -10.63 -20.25 -13.92
C LEU A 260 -11.45 -19.05 -14.41
N PRO A 261 -12.79 -19.16 -14.49
CA PRO A 261 -13.64 -18.03 -14.84
C PRO A 261 -13.78 -17.07 -13.66
N LEU A 262 -13.70 -15.77 -13.91
CA LEU A 262 -14.02 -14.72 -12.94
C LEU A 262 -15.44 -14.18 -13.20
N PRO A 263 -16.19 -13.80 -12.15
CA PRO A 263 -17.50 -13.17 -12.34
C PRO A 263 -17.38 -11.79 -13.00
N ALA A 264 -18.38 -11.41 -13.80
CA ALA A 264 -18.44 -10.10 -14.45
C ALA A 264 -18.50 -8.89 -13.47
N SER A 265 -18.81 -9.14 -12.19
CA SER A 265 -18.76 -8.12 -11.14
C SER A 265 -17.33 -7.77 -10.70
N VAL A 266 -16.34 -8.61 -11.05
CA VAL A 266 -14.92 -8.34 -10.85
C VAL A 266 -14.41 -7.57 -12.05
N GLU A 267 -14.49 -6.26 -11.98
CA GLU A 267 -14.04 -5.37 -13.05
C GLU A 267 -12.52 -5.11 -12.97
N MET A 268 -12.00 -4.35 -13.94
CA MET A 268 -10.60 -3.97 -14.01
C MET A 268 -10.08 -3.38 -12.69
N GLY A 269 -8.91 -3.84 -12.26
CA GLY A 269 -8.33 -3.46 -10.98
C GLY A 269 -7.24 -4.40 -10.53
N HIS A 270 -6.67 -4.10 -9.37
CA HIS A 270 -5.70 -4.95 -8.71
C HIS A 270 -6.24 -5.37 -7.33
N TYR A 271 -6.20 -6.66 -7.06
CA TYR A 271 -6.90 -7.32 -5.96
C TYR A 271 -5.99 -8.35 -5.29
N ARG A 272 -6.41 -8.81 -4.11
CA ARG A 272 -5.90 -10.05 -3.51
C ARG A 272 -6.86 -11.19 -3.82
N LEU A 273 -6.37 -12.27 -4.40
CA LEU A 273 -7.10 -13.51 -4.58
C LEU A 273 -6.67 -14.53 -3.52
N GLU A 274 -7.55 -14.89 -2.60
CA GLU A 274 -7.35 -16.07 -1.75
C GLU A 274 -7.87 -17.30 -2.52
N LEU A 275 -7.03 -18.30 -2.72
CA LEU A 275 -7.42 -19.61 -3.24
C LEU A 275 -7.38 -20.63 -2.11
N THR A 276 -8.50 -21.31 -1.91
CA THR A 276 -8.69 -22.37 -0.92
C THR A 276 -8.86 -23.70 -1.64
N ALA A 277 -7.87 -24.58 -1.51
CA ALA A 277 -7.87 -25.91 -2.10
C ALA A 277 -8.20 -26.97 -1.05
N ARG A 278 -9.04 -27.94 -1.42
CA ARG A 278 -9.43 -29.06 -0.55
C ARG A 278 -9.18 -30.41 -1.22
N SER A 279 -8.50 -31.30 -0.51
CA SER A 279 -8.31 -32.73 -0.85
C SER A 279 -8.72 -33.56 0.37
N GLY A 280 -9.67 -34.48 0.18
CA GLY A 280 -10.31 -35.19 1.30
C GLY A 280 -10.92 -34.22 2.32
N ASP A 281 -10.49 -34.37 3.58
CA ASP A 281 -10.88 -33.51 4.71
C ASP A 281 -9.88 -32.36 4.97
N VAL A 282 -8.81 -32.29 4.18
CA VAL A 282 -7.77 -31.27 4.33
C VAL A 282 -8.06 -30.06 3.46
N THR A 283 -7.95 -28.87 4.05
CA THR A 283 -8.08 -27.59 3.34
C THR A 283 -6.87 -26.70 3.59
N MET A 284 -6.34 -26.06 2.56
CA MET A 284 -5.27 -25.05 2.65
C MET A 284 -5.60 -23.83 1.80
N SER A 285 -5.17 -22.66 2.25
CA SER A 285 -5.36 -21.39 1.52
C SER A 285 -4.03 -20.73 1.19
N ARG A 286 -3.96 -20.09 0.02
CA ARG A 286 -2.85 -19.21 -0.39
C ARG A 286 -3.41 -17.92 -0.98
N ASN A 287 -2.75 -16.79 -0.66
CA ASN A 287 -3.04 -15.50 -1.29
C ASN A 287 -2.16 -15.29 -2.52
N LEU A 288 -2.76 -14.75 -3.58
CA LEU A 288 -2.12 -14.31 -4.81
C LEU A 288 -2.43 -12.82 -5.06
N SER A 289 -1.48 -12.12 -5.67
CA SER A 289 -1.70 -10.81 -6.26
C SER A 289 -2.41 -10.96 -7.60
N LEU A 290 -3.56 -10.33 -7.80
CA LEU A 290 -4.39 -10.48 -8.99
C LEU A 290 -4.60 -9.13 -9.69
N THR A 291 -4.12 -8.99 -10.92
CA THR A 291 -4.49 -7.89 -11.82
C THR A 291 -5.58 -8.35 -12.79
N VAL A 292 -6.71 -7.66 -12.81
CA VAL A 292 -7.76 -7.85 -13.81
C VAL A 292 -7.67 -6.72 -14.81
N LEU A 293 -7.48 -7.05 -16.08
CA LEU A 293 -7.43 -6.09 -17.17
C LEU A 293 -8.82 -5.97 -17.81
N ALA A 294 -9.15 -4.78 -18.33
CA ALA A 294 -10.38 -4.57 -19.09
C ALA A 294 -10.24 -5.09 -20.52
N ASP A 295 -11.34 -5.60 -21.08
CA ASP A 295 -11.45 -5.90 -22.51
C ASP A 295 -11.72 -4.61 -23.33
N ASP A 296 -12.40 -3.65 -22.72
CA ASP A 296 -12.75 -2.36 -23.31
C ASP A 296 -11.77 -1.25 -22.89
N LEU A 297 -11.53 -0.30 -23.80
CA LEU A 297 -10.78 0.92 -23.47
C LEU A 297 -11.56 1.77 -22.48
N LEU A 298 -10.89 2.20 -21.41
CA LEU A 298 -11.49 3.15 -20.46
C LEU A 298 -11.79 4.49 -21.14
N PRO A 299 -12.86 5.18 -20.72
CA PRO A 299 -13.25 6.42 -21.37
C PRO A 299 -12.16 7.46 -21.22
N GLY A 300 -11.75 8.03 -22.34
CA GLY A 300 -10.77 9.09 -22.41
C GLY A 300 -10.98 9.85 -23.70
N GLY A 301 -10.70 11.16 -23.66
CA GLY A 301 -10.80 11.99 -24.84
C GLY A 301 -10.01 13.28 -24.71
N GLU A 302 -9.59 13.79 -25.85
CA GLU A 302 -9.15 15.17 -25.97
C GLU A 302 -10.38 16.11 -25.90
N GLY A 303 -10.20 17.33 -25.39
CA GLY A 303 -11.31 18.26 -25.20
C GLY A 303 -10.92 19.51 -24.40
N VAL A 304 -11.91 20.32 -24.01
CA VAL A 304 -11.70 21.38 -23.01
C VAL A 304 -11.92 20.83 -21.60
N LEU A 305 -11.34 21.49 -20.59
CA LEU A 305 -11.41 21.06 -19.19
C LEU A 305 -12.84 20.76 -18.72
N GLU A 306 -13.79 21.64 -19.04
CA GLU A 306 -15.20 21.50 -18.66
C GLU A 306 -15.85 20.22 -19.20
N THR A 307 -15.54 19.84 -20.43
CA THR A 307 -16.04 18.59 -21.01
C THR A 307 -15.44 17.39 -20.29
N ARG A 308 -14.13 17.41 -20.00
CA ARG A 308 -13.47 16.33 -19.27
C ARG A 308 -13.99 16.18 -17.84
N LYS A 309 -14.21 17.29 -17.12
CA LYS A 309 -14.84 17.29 -15.80
C LYS A 309 -16.21 16.64 -15.83
N ARG A 310 -17.07 17.02 -16.79
CA ARG A 310 -18.42 16.44 -16.95
C ARG A 310 -18.39 14.95 -17.24
N VAL A 311 -17.55 14.52 -18.20
CA VAL A 311 -17.41 13.10 -18.57
C VAL A 311 -16.94 12.28 -17.37
N ALA A 312 -15.92 12.76 -16.64
CA ALA A 312 -15.43 12.09 -15.46
C ALA A 312 -16.50 11.99 -14.37
N LEU A 313 -17.23 13.07 -14.09
CA LEU A 313 -18.30 13.09 -13.08
C LEU A 313 -19.41 12.08 -13.41
N SER A 314 -19.90 12.07 -14.66
CA SER A 314 -20.91 11.10 -15.11
C SER A 314 -20.42 9.66 -15.04
N TYR A 315 -19.17 9.40 -15.47
CA TYR A 315 -18.59 8.06 -15.39
C TYR A 315 -18.46 7.57 -13.93
N ILE A 316 -18.06 8.45 -13.01
CA ILE A 316 -17.96 8.10 -11.59
C ILE A 316 -19.34 7.81 -10.98
N ALA A 317 -20.37 8.58 -11.32
CA ALA A 317 -21.72 8.34 -10.83
C ALA A 317 -22.21 6.92 -11.22
N GLU A 318 -21.95 6.51 -12.46
CA GLU A 318 -22.36 5.22 -13.01
C GLU A 318 -21.47 4.06 -12.54
N HIS A 319 -20.14 4.20 -12.61
CA HIS A 319 -19.19 3.09 -12.47
C HIS A 319 -18.28 3.17 -11.23
N GLY A 320 -18.27 4.30 -10.52
CA GLY A 320 -17.32 4.54 -9.42
C GLY A 320 -17.42 3.51 -8.29
N VAL A 321 -16.35 3.38 -7.50
CA VAL A 321 -16.38 2.55 -6.28
C VAL A 321 -17.45 3.07 -5.30
N PRO A 322 -18.10 2.21 -4.49
CA PRO A 322 -19.20 2.60 -3.61
C PRO A 322 -18.71 3.40 -2.38
N ARG A 323 -18.30 4.65 -2.64
CA ARG A 323 -17.81 5.61 -1.65
C ARG A 323 -18.68 6.88 -1.64
N THR A 324 -18.54 7.69 -0.61
CA THR A 324 -19.29 8.95 -0.48
C THR A 324 -18.96 9.95 -1.59
N GLY A 325 -17.76 9.93 -2.17
CA GLY A 325 -17.43 10.74 -3.37
C GLY A 325 -18.27 10.35 -4.60
N ARG A 326 -18.56 9.05 -4.79
CA ARG A 326 -19.53 8.60 -5.80
C ARG A 326 -20.93 9.09 -5.50
N LEU A 327 -21.38 9.03 -4.24
CA LEU A 327 -22.69 9.55 -3.84
C LEU A 327 -22.82 11.05 -4.19
N LEU A 328 -21.78 11.84 -3.94
CA LEU A 328 -21.74 13.25 -4.30
C LEU A 328 -21.89 13.46 -5.82
N ALA A 329 -21.19 12.64 -6.63
CA ALA A 329 -21.31 12.68 -8.09
C ALA A 329 -22.72 12.29 -8.57
N MET A 330 -23.29 11.21 -8.04
CA MET A 330 -24.64 10.73 -8.36
C MET A 330 -25.69 11.83 -8.14
N LEU A 331 -25.64 12.51 -6.99
CA LEU A 331 -26.60 13.60 -6.69
C LEU A 331 -26.46 14.78 -7.66
N HIS A 332 -25.23 15.16 -8.01
CA HIS A 332 -24.97 16.26 -8.95
C HIS A 332 -25.37 15.97 -10.40
N VAL A 333 -25.33 14.71 -10.84
CA VAL A 333 -25.83 14.32 -12.16
C VAL A 333 -27.34 14.08 -12.18
N GLY A 334 -28.01 14.20 -11.02
CA GLY A 334 -29.45 14.04 -10.88
C GLY A 334 -29.92 12.59 -10.68
N ASP A 335 -29.01 11.68 -10.34
CA ASP A 335 -29.38 10.29 -10.04
C ASP A 335 -30.27 10.21 -8.80
N SER A 336 -31.17 9.23 -8.80
CA SER A 336 -32.06 8.93 -7.70
C SER A 336 -32.35 7.44 -7.63
N GLY A 337 -32.91 6.98 -6.51
CA GLY A 337 -33.36 5.59 -6.34
C GLY A 337 -32.63 4.82 -5.23
N PRO A 338 -32.87 3.51 -5.13
CA PRO A 338 -32.44 2.68 -4.00
C PRO A 338 -30.92 2.69 -3.78
N GLN A 339 -30.13 2.64 -4.86
CA GLN A 339 -28.67 2.60 -4.78
C GLN A 339 -28.08 3.87 -4.14
N VAL A 340 -28.62 5.05 -4.49
CA VAL A 340 -28.22 6.34 -3.90
C VAL A 340 -28.51 6.34 -2.39
N GLN A 341 -29.68 5.85 -2.00
CA GLN A 341 -30.08 5.76 -0.60
C GLN A 341 -29.24 4.74 0.19
N GLU A 342 -28.95 3.56 -0.38
CA GLU A 342 -28.09 2.54 0.23
C GLU A 342 -26.67 3.05 0.46
N LEU A 343 -26.12 3.80 -0.50
CA LEU A 343 -24.80 4.39 -0.39
C LEU A 343 -24.74 5.50 0.68
N LEU A 344 -25.81 6.27 0.86
CA LEU A 344 -25.94 7.19 2.01
C LEU A 344 -25.99 6.42 3.33
N ILE A 345 -26.77 5.34 3.41
CA ILE A 345 -26.90 4.54 4.63
C ILE A 345 -25.56 3.91 5.02
N SER A 346 -24.82 3.35 4.08
CA SER A 346 -23.51 2.75 4.34
C SER A 346 -22.47 3.81 4.76
N THR A 347 -22.50 4.99 4.13
CA THR A 347 -21.70 6.15 4.54
C THR A 347 -21.98 6.52 6.01
N LEU A 348 -23.26 6.62 6.39
CA LEU A 348 -23.66 6.95 7.76
C LEU A 348 -23.28 5.87 8.76
N GLN A 349 -23.36 4.58 8.39
CA GLN A 349 -22.91 3.48 9.24
C GLN A 349 -21.41 3.58 9.54
N ARG A 350 -20.59 3.84 8.53
CA ARG A 350 -19.14 4.04 8.68
C ARG A 350 -18.81 5.18 9.65
N ILE A 351 -19.43 6.34 9.43
CA ILE A 351 -19.20 7.55 10.25
C ILE A 351 -19.68 7.31 11.69
N SER A 352 -20.88 6.75 11.87
CA SER A 352 -21.44 6.49 13.19
C SER A 352 -20.61 5.47 13.98
N ALA A 353 -20.01 4.49 13.28
CA ALA A 353 -19.13 3.51 13.89
C ALA A 353 -17.71 4.03 14.16
N ARG A 354 -17.38 5.27 13.75
CA ARG A 354 -16.04 5.87 13.86
C ARG A 354 -14.96 4.94 13.30
N GLN A 355 -15.25 4.37 12.14
CA GLN A 355 -14.27 3.54 11.44
C GLN A 355 -13.05 4.37 11.10
N ASP A 356 -11.87 3.75 11.09
CA ASP A 356 -10.68 4.37 10.50
C ASP A 356 -10.99 4.87 9.08
N CYS A 357 -10.45 6.04 8.72
CA CYS A 357 -10.75 6.73 7.46
C CYS A 357 -12.21 7.21 7.28
N SER A 358 -13.00 7.33 8.35
CA SER A 358 -14.35 7.91 8.26
C SER A 358 -14.38 9.43 8.06
N ASP A 359 -13.27 10.13 8.35
CA ASP A 359 -13.01 11.52 8.01
C ASP A 359 -13.06 11.77 6.49
N PHE A 360 -12.53 10.84 5.69
CA PHE A 360 -12.63 10.89 4.22
C PHE A 360 -14.07 10.76 3.71
N SER A 361 -14.98 10.22 4.52
CA SER A 361 -16.42 10.12 4.21
C SER A 361 -17.21 11.30 4.80
N MET A 362 -16.74 11.89 5.89
CA MET A 362 -17.37 13.05 6.53
C MET A 362 -17.31 14.30 5.65
N VAL A 363 -16.15 14.60 5.05
CA VAL A 363 -16.00 15.78 4.18
C VAL A 363 -16.98 15.77 2.98
N PRO A 364 -17.07 14.72 2.14
CA PRO A 364 -18.09 14.68 1.08
C PRO A 364 -19.52 14.64 1.62
N LEU A 365 -19.78 14.08 2.81
CA LEU A 365 -21.11 14.14 3.42
C LEU A 365 -21.51 15.58 3.77
N LEU A 366 -20.57 16.39 4.25
CA LEU A 366 -20.78 17.82 4.52
C LEU A 366 -21.04 18.60 3.22
N TRP A 367 -20.35 18.26 2.13
CA TRP A 367 -20.63 18.82 0.81
C TRP A 367 -22.06 18.44 0.35
N ILE A 368 -22.43 17.16 0.45
CA ILE A 368 -23.79 16.69 0.14
C ILE A 368 -24.85 17.43 0.99
N TRP A 369 -24.57 17.67 2.27
CA TRP A 369 -25.44 18.45 3.13
C TRP A 369 -25.59 19.90 2.64
N HIS A 370 -24.47 20.55 2.29
CA HIS A 370 -24.46 21.93 1.80
C HIS A 370 -25.35 22.11 0.56
N ASP A 371 -25.20 21.23 -0.43
CA ASP A 371 -25.86 21.40 -1.73
C ASP A 371 -27.30 20.84 -1.77
N PHE A 372 -27.59 19.77 -1.02
CA PHE A 372 -28.82 18.98 -1.22
C PHE A 372 -29.68 18.78 0.03
N HIS A 373 -29.32 19.33 1.20
CA HIS A 373 -30.10 19.09 2.41
C HIS A 373 -31.59 19.48 2.23
N GLY A 374 -32.48 18.53 2.51
CA GLY A 374 -33.92 18.68 2.31
C GLY A 374 -34.43 18.12 0.98
N GLU A 375 -33.52 17.73 0.09
CA GLU A 375 -33.80 17.15 -1.24
C GLU A 375 -33.36 15.68 -1.30
N HIS A 376 -33.73 14.97 -2.37
CA HIS A 376 -33.38 13.58 -2.73
C HIS A 376 -33.72 12.45 -1.73
N PHE A 377 -33.76 12.71 -0.43
CA PHE A 377 -33.94 11.72 0.63
C PHE A 377 -35.09 12.08 1.59
N PRO A 378 -35.75 11.08 2.20
CA PRO A 378 -36.73 11.32 3.25
C PRO A 378 -36.16 12.10 4.43
N ALA A 379 -36.98 12.94 5.07
CA ALA A 379 -36.58 13.77 6.20
C ALA A 379 -35.93 12.98 7.37
N VAL A 380 -36.29 11.71 7.55
CA VAL A 380 -35.67 10.85 8.59
C VAL A 380 -34.20 10.56 8.31
N LEU A 381 -33.81 10.42 7.04
CA LEU A 381 -32.40 10.24 6.67
C LEU A 381 -31.62 11.52 6.89
N TRP A 382 -32.17 12.68 6.53
CA TRP A 382 -31.54 13.97 6.82
C TRP A 382 -31.37 14.23 8.33
N LYS A 383 -32.35 13.84 9.16
CA LYS A 383 -32.18 13.85 10.62
C LYS A 383 -31.01 12.97 11.08
N ARG A 384 -30.81 11.81 10.45
CA ARG A 384 -29.68 10.92 10.73
C ARG A 384 -28.36 11.50 10.25
N VAL A 385 -28.33 12.17 9.08
CA VAL A 385 -27.15 12.89 8.59
C VAL A 385 -26.74 13.98 9.59
N ARG A 386 -27.69 14.84 10.00
CA ARG A 386 -27.42 15.86 11.02
C ARG A 386 -26.89 15.24 12.31
N SER A 387 -27.52 14.17 12.79
CA SER A 387 -27.09 13.48 14.01
C SER A 387 -25.68 12.88 13.89
N ALA A 388 -25.32 12.36 12.71
CA ALA A 388 -23.99 11.84 12.45
C ALA A 388 -22.94 12.97 12.42
N ILE A 389 -23.26 14.13 11.84
CA ILE A 389 -22.39 15.31 11.81
C ILE A 389 -22.15 15.83 13.24
N VAL A 390 -23.20 16.22 13.96
CA VAL A 390 -23.04 16.82 15.30
C VAL A 390 -22.59 15.82 16.38
N GLY A 391 -22.70 14.51 16.11
CA GLY A 391 -22.26 13.43 16.99
C GLY A 391 -20.88 12.85 16.66
N TYR A 392 -20.25 13.32 15.59
CA TYR A 392 -18.94 12.85 15.18
C TYR A 392 -17.85 13.33 16.14
N ARG A 393 -16.76 12.57 16.21
CA ARG A 393 -15.54 12.93 16.93
C ARG A 393 -14.60 13.59 15.94
N TYR A 394 -14.45 14.90 16.02
CA TYR A 394 -13.69 15.68 15.03
C TYR A 394 -12.19 15.69 15.30
N TRP A 395 -11.77 15.42 16.54
CA TRP A 395 -10.36 15.37 16.90
C TRP A 395 -10.13 14.58 18.19
N TYR A 396 -8.87 14.23 18.47
CA TYR A 396 -8.52 13.36 19.60
C TYR A 396 -8.64 14.06 20.98
N ASP A 397 -8.82 15.37 21.02
CA ASP A 397 -9.15 16.15 22.23
C ASP A 397 -10.63 16.02 22.62
N GLU A 398 -11.43 15.33 21.81
CA GLU A 398 -12.81 14.99 22.11
C GLU A 398 -12.91 13.56 22.66
N LEU A 399 -13.93 13.27 23.47
CA LEU A 399 -14.10 11.96 24.08
C LEU A 399 -14.40 10.88 23.02
N GLY A 400 -13.63 9.79 23.04
CA GLY A 400 -13.90 8.66 22.18
C GLY A 400 -13.00 7.46 22.39
N ASN A 401 -13.53 6.30 22.00
CA ASN A 401 -12.83 5.03 21.99
C ASN A 401 -12.89 4.43 20.58
N ASP A 402 -11.90 4.76 19.76
CA ASP A 402 -11.84 4.36 18.36
C ASP A 402 -10.39 4.16 17.92
N VAL A 403 -10.23 3.68 16.69
CA VAL A 403 -8.92 3.43 16.05
C VAL A 403 -8.68 4.41 14.90
N MET A 404 -9.41 5.54 14.88
CA MET A 404 -9.25 6.55 13.83
C MET A 404 -7.83 7.12 13.88
N TRP A 405 -7.22 7.28 12.71
CA TRP A 405 -5.88 7.81 12.59
C TRP A 405 -5.87 9.33 12.47
N TYR A 406 -5.28 10.04 13.44
CA TYR A 406 -5.22 11.51 13.43
C TYR A 406 -3.84 12.08 13.02
N TRP A 407 -2.82 11.22 12.92
CA TRP A 407 -1.41 11.65 12.97
C TRP A 407 -0.74 11.83 11.62
N SER A 408 -1.40 11.51 10.50
CA SER A 408 -0.86 11.81 9.17
C SER A 408 -1.40 13.13 8.62
N GLU A 409 -0.67 13.66 7.65
CA GLU A 409 -0.93 14.94 6.98
C GLU A 409 -2.35 15.02 6.41
N ASN A 410 -2.72 14.05 5.58
CA ASN A 410 -4.03 13.95 4.93
C ASN A 410 -5.20 13.81 5.92
N HIS A 411 -5.03 13.04 6.99
CA HIS A 411 -6.04 12.83 8.02
C HIS A 411 -6.25 14.10 8.84
N ALA A 412 -5.15 14.73 9.31
CA ALA A 412 -5.23 16.00 10.05
C ALA A 412 -5.98 17.06 9.23
N LEU A 413 -5.65 17.20 7.94
CA LEU A 413 -6.38 18.08 7.03
C LEU A 413 -7.88 17.73 6.96
N CYS A 414 -8.23 16.46 6.68
CA CYS A 414 -9.63 16.06 6.53
C CYS A 414 -10.44 16.26 7.82
N PHE A 415 -9.88 15.94 8.98
CA PHE A 415 -10.52 16.18 10.28
C PHE A 415 -10.74 17.69 10.53
N HIS A 416 -9.73 18.52 10.30
CA HIS A 416 -9.85 19.96 10.51
C HIS A 416 -10.82 20.62 9.51
N THR A 417 -10.79 20.21 8.24
CA THR A 417 -11.76 20.65 7.23
C THR A 417 -13.18 20.25 7.63
N ALA A 418 -13.38 19.01 8.06
CA ALA A 418 -14.69 18.54 8.51
C ALA A 418 -15.18 19.32 9.74
N GLN A 419 -14.30 19.59 10.71
CA GLN A 419 -14.62 20.35 11.92
C GLN A 419 -15.01 21.79 11.58
N TYR A 420 -14.26 22.44 10.68
CA TYR A 420 -14.53 23.79 10.21
C TYR A 420 -15.90 23.89 9.52
N LEU A 421 -16.13 23.04 8.51
CA LEU A 421 -17.36 23.05 7.72
C LEU A 421 -18.59 22.68 8.55
N ALA A 422 -18.48 21.69 9.44
CA ALA A 422 -19.57 21.36 10.35
C ALA A 422 -19.90 22.50 11.32
N GLY A 423 -18.87 23.17 11.87
CA GLY A 423 -19.05 24.33 12.72
C GLY A 423 -19.72 25.51 11.98
N GLN A 424 -19.33 25.74 10.73
CA GLN A 424 -19.93 26.75 9.83
C GLN A 424 -21.41 26.47 9.55
N MET A 425 -21.76 25.21 9.26
CA MET A 425 -23.13 24.81 8.90
C MET A 425 -24.08 24.71 10.10
N PHE A 426 -23.55 24.48 11.31
CA PHE A 426 -24.34 24.27 12.53
C PHE A 426 -23.84 25.14 13.70
N PRO A 427 -23.79 26.48 13.56
CA PRO A 427 -23.04 27.36 14.46
C PRO A 427 -23.54 27.35 15.91
N ASP A 428 -24.84 27.15 16.12
CA ASP A 428 -25.47 27.19 17.46
C ASP A 428 -25.75 25.80 18.06
N ASP A 429 -25.60 24.74 17.27
CA ASP A 429 -25.85 23.37 17.70
C ASP A 429 -24.78 22.86 18.68
N LEU A 430 -25.19 21.95 19.56
CA LEU A 430 -24.30 21.27 20.49
C LEU A 430 -23.67 20.05 19.81
N PHE A 431 -22.34 20.02 19.74
CA PHE A 431 -21.56 18.88 19.27
C PHE A 431 -21.36 17.92 20.44
N THR A 432 -21.95 16.72 20.36
CA THR A 432 -22.12 15.86 21.55
C THR A 432 -20.83 15.18 22.00
N ALA A 433 -19.87 14.98 21.09
CA ALA A 433 -18.57 14.39 21.44
C ALA A 433 -17.67 15.33 22.26
N SER A 434 -17.78 16.65 22.02
CA SER A 434 -16.95 17.68 22.66
C SER A 434 -17.68 18.51 23.71
N GLY A 435 -19.01 18.59 23.63
CA GLY A 435 -19.83 19.52 24.42
C GLY A 435 -19.73 20.98 23.95
N ARG A 436 -19.09 21.26 22.81
CA ARG A 436 -18.89 22.60 22.25
C ARG A 436 -20.04 23.00 21.33
N ARG A 437 -20.26 24.31 21.14
CA ARG A 437 -21.12 24.83 20.07
C ARG A 437 -20.39 24.82 18.73
N GLY A 438 -21.14 24.80 17.61
CA GLY A 438 -20.55 24.82 16.27
C GLY A 438 -19.59 25.98 16.01
N ARG A 439 -19.90 27.20 16.50
CA ARG A 439 -18.99 28.35 16.41
C ARG A 439 -17.65 28.15 17.12
N GLU A 440 -17.64 27.39 18.21
CA GLU A 440 -16.41 27.05 18.94
C GLU A 440 -15.63 25.98 18.17
N GLN A 441 -16.32 24.99 17.59
CA GLN A 441 -15.69 24.01 16.71
C GLN A 441 -15.05 24.69 15.48
N GLN A 442 -15.76 25.61 14.84
CA GLN A 442 -15.24 26.37 13.70
C GLN A 442 -14.00 27.17 14.08
N ALA A 443 -14.04 27.91 15.19
CA ALA A 443 -12.90 28.72 15.65
C ALA A 443 -11.65 27.86 15.95
N ILE A 444 -11.82 26.71 16.60
CA ILE A 444 -10.74 25.75 16.88
C ILE A 444 -10.18 25.19 15.57
N ALA A 445 -11.06 24.77 14.66
CA ALA A 445 -10.66 24.23 13.37
C ALA A 445 -9.90 25.26 12.52
N THR A 446 -10.32 26.53 12.53
CA THR A 446 -9.61 27.62 11.85
C THR A 446 -8.16 27.73 12.33
N GLN A 447 -7.94 27.73 13.66
CA GLN A 447 -6.58 27.79 14.22
C GLN A 447 -5.73 26.59 13.80
N ARG A 448 -6.31 25.38 13.87
CA ARG A 448 -5.66 24.13 13.47
C ARG A 448 -5.32 24.10 11.98
N LEU A 449 -6.23 24.56 11.11
CA LEU A 449 -6.00 24.68 9.67
C LEU A 449 -4.86 25.66 9.38
N HIS A 450 -4.83 26.82 10.03
CA HIS A 450 -3.71 27.75 9.84
C HIS A 450 -2.37 27.12 10.23
N ALA A 451 -2.29 26.46 11.39
CA ALA A 451 -1.08 25.76 11.82
C ALA A 451 -0.68 24.62 10.87
N TRP A 452 -1.66 23.85 10.38
CA TRP A 452 -1.42 22.80 9.38
C TRP A 452 -0.88 23.38 8.08
N PHE A 453 -1.50 24.44 7.55
CA PHE A 453 -1.03 25.09 6.32
C PHE A 453 0.36 25.71 6.51
N ASP A 454 0.65 26.34 7.66
CA ASP A 454 1.97 26.91 7.96
C ASP A 454 3.05 25.81 7.88
N ALA A 455 2.78 24.63 8.45
CA ALA A 455 3.68 23.49 8.41
C ALA A 455 3.87 22.95 6.99
N VAL A 456 2.79 22.71 6.25
CA VAL A 456 2.84 22.11 4.90
C VAL A 456 3.41 23.07 3.86
N GLU A 457 3.12 24.37 3.94
CA GLU A 457 3.71 25.38 3.04
C GLU A 457 5.23 25.47 3.25
N GLN A 458 5.69 25.32 4.50
CA GLN A 458 7.11 25.32 4.85
C GLN A 458 7.82 24.02 4.47
N GLN A 459 7.24 22.86 4.78
CA GLN A 459 7.92 21.56 4.68
C GLN A 459 7.63 20.81 3.38
N GLY A 460 6.51 21.12 2.71
CA GLY A 460 5.96 20.33 1.62
C GLY A 460 5.31 19.03 2.12
N PHE A 461 4.56 18.38 1.24
CA PHE A 461 3.87 17.12 1.56
C PHE A 461 4.87 15.99 1.75
N VAL A 462 4.82 15.30 2.89
CA VAL A 462 5.69 14.15 3.22
C VAL A 462 5.46 12.99 2.26
N GLU A 463 4.25 12.87 1.76
CA GLU A 463 3.82 11.84 0.82
C GLU A 463 3.98 12.36 -0.61
N TRP A 464 5.15 12.93 -0.95
CA TRP A 464 5.39 13.62 -2.23
C TRP A 464 4.96 12.76 -3.43
N ASN A 465 4.34 13.41 -4.42
CA ASN A 465 3.89 12.83 -5.69
C ASN A 465 3.11 11.49 -5.53
N SER A 466 2.49 11.26 -4.38
CA SER A 466 1.91 9.96 -4.06
C SER A 466 0.58 9.76 -4.79
N ALA A 467 0.56 8.82 -5.72
CA ALA A 467 -0.65 8.41 -6.44
C ALA A 467 -1.84 8.01 -5.55
N PRO A 468 -1.66 7.29 -4.41
CA PRO A 468 -2.77 7.02 -3.49
C PRO A 468 -3.14 8.18 -2.57
N TYR A 469 -2.22 9.09 -2.23
CA TYR A 469 -2.45 10.08 -1.15
C TYR A 469 -2.76 11.51 -1.63
N TYR A 470 -2.25 11.96 -2.78
CA TYR A 470 -2.69 13.25 -3.34
C TYR A 470 -4.22 13.31 -3.56
N PRO A 471 -4.88 12.26 -4.10
CA PRO A 471 -6.34 12.19 -4.13
C PRO A 471 -6.99 12.26 -2.74
N VAL A 472 -6.32 11.84 -1.67
CA VAL A 472 -6.85 11.98 -0.30
C VAL A 472 -6.67 13.41 0.20
N ASP A 473 -5.51 14.04 0.00
CA ASP A 473 -5.28 15.45 0.35
C ASP A 473 -6.27 16.39 -0.36
N TYR A 474 -6.56 16.11 -1.63
CA TYR A 474 -7.53 16.84 -2.42
C TYR A 474 -8.95 16.84 -1.85
N ILE A 475 -9.34 15.84 -1.03
CA ILE A 475 -10.64 15.84 -0.33
C ILE A 475 -10.78 17.11 0.51
N GLY A 476 -9.80 17.36 1.38
CA GLY A 476 -9.80 18.51 2.28
C GLY A 476 -9.57 19.82 1.54
N LEU A 477 -8.62 19.84 0.60
CA LEU A 477 -8.26 21.06 -0.12
C LEU A 477 -9.40 21.57 -1.02
N PHE A 478 -10.01 20.72 -1.85
CA PHE A 478 -11.12 21.17 -2.71
C PHE A 478 -12.36 21.55 -1.90
N ALA A 479 -12.65 20.83 -0.81
CA ALA A 479 -13.76 21.19 0.07
C ALA A 479 -13.56 22.57 0.72
N LEU A 480 -12.36 22.89 1.21
CA LEU A 480 -12.05 24.23 1.72
C LEU A 480 -12.13 25.29 0.62
N TYR A 481 -11.54 25.03 -0.55
CA TYR A 481 -11.55 25.93 -1.69
C TYR A 481 -12.97 26.31 -2.13
N GLN A 482 -13.86 25.32 -2.17
CA GLN A 482 -15.23 25.49 -2.67
C GLN A 482 -16.19 26.03 -1.60
N LEU A 483 -16.17 25.46 -0.40
CA LEU A 483 -17.25 25.59 0.59
C LEU A 483 -16.92 26.51 1.79
N ALA A 484 -15.65 26.83 2.02
CA ALA A 484 -15.31 27.69 3.16
C ALA A 484 -15.77 29.14 2.92
N ASP A 485 -16.36 29.75 3.95
CA ASP A 485 -16.67 31.20 3.95
C ASP A 485 -15.41 32.06 4.13
N ASP A 486 -14.38 31.53 4.79
CA ASP A 486 -13.10 32.21 5.02
C ASP A 486 -12.27 32.28 3.72
N ALA A 487 -12.15 33.49 3.18
CA ALA A 487 -11.41 33.75 1.94
C ALA A 487 -9.91 33.40 2.03
N THR A 488 -9.30 33.53 3.22
CA THR A 488 -7.89 33.18 3.42
C THR A 488 -7.70 31.67 3.35
N LEU A 489 -8.57 30.87 3.99
CA LEU A 489 -8.51 29.41 3.87
C LEU A 489 -8.70 28.94 2.43
N ARG A 490 -9.66 29.53 1.69
CA ARG A 490 -9.86 29.24 0.25
C ARG A 490 -8.60 29.52 -0.57
N GLN A 491 -7.96 30.67 -0.33
CA GLN A 491 -6.76 31.07 -1.07
C GLN A 491 -5.56 30.15 -0.77
N ARG A 492 -5.35 29.77 0.49
CA ARG A 492 -4.28 28.83 0.87
C ARG A 492 -4.53 27.43 0.32
N ALA A 493 -5.77 26.96 0.37
CA ALA A 493 -6.16 25.70 -0.26
C ALA A 493 -5.87 25.72 -1.77
N ARG A 494 -6.28 26.78 -2.48
CA ARG A 494 -5.97 26.96 -3.91
C ARG A 494 -4.46 26.89 -4.17
N HIS A 495 -3.66 27.59 -3.38
CA HIS A 495 -2.20 27.62 -3.55
C HIS A 495 -1.57 26.22 -3.43
N LEU A 496 -2.02 25.40 -2.47
CA LEU A 496 -1.55 24.02 -2.37
C LEU A 496 -2.05 23.14 -3.51
N ILE A 497 -3.30 23.30 -3.97
CA ILE A 497 -3.81 22.58 -5.15
C ILE A 497 -2.97 22.94 -6.40
N ASP A 498 -2.66 24.22 -6.62
CA ASP A 498 -1.79 24.67 -7.72
C ASP A 498 -0.42 23.96 -7.66
N ARG A 499 0.17 23.87 -6.45
CA ARG A 499 1.45 23.19 -6.23
C ARG A 499 1.38 21.70 -6.54
N LEU A 500 0.36 21.01 -6.02
CA LEU A 500 0.18 19.57 -6.26
C LEU A 500 0.01 19.29 -7.76
N MET A 501 -0.81 20.09 -8.46
CA MET A 501 -0.98 20.00 -9.92
C MET A 501 0.34 20.22 -10.67
N MET A 502 1.13 21.23 -10.29
CA MET A 502 2.43 21.49 -10.91
C MET A 502 3.41 20.33 -10.69
N THR A 503 3.50 19.80 -9.46
CA THR A 503 4.38 18.65 -9.19
C THR A 503 3.93 17.40 -9.94
N SER A 504 2.64 17.06 -9.92
CA SER A 504 2.11 15.90 -10.65
C SER A 504 2.32 16.02 -12.16
N ALA A 505 2.25 17.22 -12.74
CA ALA A 505 2.49 17.43 -14.17
C ALA A 505 3.92 17.06 -14.59
N LEU A 506 4.92 17.26 -13.71
CA LEU A 506 6.31 16.90 -13.98
C LEU A 506 6.50 15.37 -14.10
N HIS A 507 5.65 14.58 -13.45
CA HIS A 507 5.72 13.12 -13.45
C HIS A 507 4.57 12.45 -14.23
N TYR A 508 3.71 13.22 -14.88
CA TYR A 508 2.62 12.66 -15.69
C TYR A 508 3.16 12.25 -17.06
N GLN A 509 3.09 10.97 -17.41
CA GLN A 509 3.58 10.43 -18.67
C GLN A 509 2.45 9.68 -19.38
N SER A 510 1.98 10.22 -20.51
CA SER A 510 1.03 9.55 -21.43
C SER A 510 -0.20 8.93 -20.78
N GLY A 511 -0.80 9.59 -19.79
CA GLY A 511 -1.97 9.06 -19.09
C GLY A 511 -1.69 8.50 -17.70
N ILE A 512 -0.42 8.42 -17.30
CA ILE A 512 0.02 7.73 -16.08
C ILE A 512 0.66 8.71 -15.12
N ALA A 513 0.20 8.71 -13.88
CA ALA A 513 0.92 9.31 -12.76
C ALA A 513 2.13 8.43 -12.41
N ALA A 514 3.30 8.86 -12.85
CA ALA A 514 4.56 8.14 -12.65
C ALA A 514 5.43 8.85 -11.62
N GLY A 515 6.70 8.47 -11.58
CA GLY A 515 7.72 9.11 -10.78
C GLY A 515 7.86 8.53 -9.38
N THR A 516 8.84 9.05 -8.65
CA THR A 516 9.04 8.69 -7.24
C THR A 516 7.89 9.15 -6.37
N MET A 517 7.67 8.44 -5.27
CA MET A 517 6.56 8.69 -4.37
C MET A 517 6.98 8.51 -2.92
N GLY A 518 6.56 9.43 -2.05
CA GLY A 518 6.79 9.30 -0.61
C GLY A 518 6.09 8.08 -0.02
N ARG A 519 4.96 7.68 -0.61
CA ARG A 519 4.23 6.44 -0.30
C ARG A 519 3.58 5.86 -1.55
N VAL A 520 3.62 4.55 -1.71
CA VAL A 520 2.94 3.82 -2.79
C VAL A 520 2.55 2.41 -2.31
N TYR A 521 1.55 1.79 -2.95
CA TYR A 521 1.27 0.36 -2.82
C TYR A 521 1.49 -0.37 -4.13
N GLU A 522 1.60 -1.71 -4.07
CA GLU A 522 1.81 -2.55 -5.26
C GLU A 522 0.75 -2.30 -6.33
N LYS A 523 -0.50 -2.03 -5.92
CA LYS A 523 -1.60 -1.75 -6.85
C LYS A 523 -1.38 -0.51 -7.71
N GLU A 524 -0.76 0.56 -7.18
CA GLU A 524 -0.46 1.74 -7.99
C GLU A 524 0.78 1.57 -8.87
N LEU A 525 1.69 0.67 -8.51
CA LEU A 525 2.85 0.34 -9.34
C LEU A 525 2.47 -0.59 -10.50
N LEU A 526 1.75 -1.67 -10.20
CA LEU A 526 1.41 -2.74 -11.14
C LEU A 526 0.16 -2.43 -11.98
N ALA A 527 -0.75 -1.57 -11.49
CA ALA A 527 -1.96 -1.16 -12.20
C ALA A 527 -2.07 0.37 -12.23
N SER A 528 -1.02 1.04 -12.69
CA SER A 528 -0.85 2.51 -12.69
C SER A 528 -1.99 3.27 -13.40
N GLN A 529 -2.58 2.69 -14.43
CA GLN A 529 -3.79 3.17 -15.11
C GLN A 529 -4.99 3.32 -14.15
N MET A 530 -5.07 2.47 -13.13
CA MET A 530 -6.17 2.46 -12.15
C MET A 530 -5.95 3.42 -10.97
N SER A 531 -4.85 4.17 -10.96
CA SER A 531 -4.63 5.18 -9.92
C SER A 531 -5.56 6.38 -10.13
N GLU A 532 -6.12 6.92 -9.04
CA GLU A 532 -6.98 8.09 -9.15
C GLU A 532 -6.19 9.32 -9.64
N LEU A 533 -4.90 9.42 -9.28
CA LEU A 533 -4.04 10.51 -9.73
C LEU A 533 -3.82 10.51 -11.26
N SER A 534 -3.78 9.35 -11.91
CA SER A 534 -3.79 9.24 -13.38
C SER A 534 -5.07 9.85 -13.96
N ALA A 535 -6.24 9.57 -13.37
CA ALA A 535 -7.51 10.15 -13.80
C ALA A 535 -7.60 11.67 -13.52
N PHE A 536 -7.00 12.15 -12.43
CA PHE A 536 -6.80 13.59 -12.21
C PHE A 536 -5.99 14.23 -13.35
N GLY A 537 -4.89 13.61 -13.75
CA GLY A 537 -4.07 14.07 -14.86
C GLY A 537 -4.84 14.08 -16.19
N HIS A 538 -5.68 13.08 -16.43
CA HIS A 538 -6.59 13.05 -17.58
C HIS A 538 -7.54 14.27 -17.57
N VAL A 539 -8.24 14.51 -16.46
CA VAL A 539 -9.17 15.64 -16.36
C VAL A 539 -8.44 16.98 -16.48
N ALA A 540 -7.28 17.13 -15.85
CA ALA A 540 -6.49 18.36 -15.88
C ALA A 540 -5.93 18.67 -17.28
N TRP A 541 -5.24 17.72 -17.91
CA TRP A 541 -4.37 17.96 -19.08
C TRP A 541 -4.74 17.17 -20.34
N GLY A 542 -5.76 16.31 -20.27
CA GLY A 542 -6.08 15.36 -21.34
C GLY A 542 -5.09 14.21 -21.42
N GLY A 543 -5.26 13.33 -22.42
CA GLY A 543 -4.51 12.08 -22.54
C GLY A 543 -4.86 11.09 -21.41
N GLY A 544 -4.59 9.79 -21.61
CA GLY A 544 -5.04 8.78 -20.65
C GLY A 544 -6.57 8.65 -20.59
N HIS A 545 -7.10 8.28 -19.43
CA HIS A 545 -8.51 7.92 -19.27
C HIS A 545 -9.00 8.20 -17.84
N VAL A 546 -10.32 8.22 -17.68
CA VAL A 546 -10.97 8.17 -16.37
C VAL A 546 -10.97 6.73 -15.85
N ASN A 547 -11.16 6.56 -14.54
CA ASN A 547 -11.33 5.24 -13.93
C ASN A 547 -12.36 5.32 -12.80
N ARG A 548 -12.54 4.20 -12.09
CA ARG A 548 -13.59 4.04 -11.08
C ARG A 548 -13.24 4.63 -9.71
N LYS A 549 -12.00 5.08 -9.51
CA LYS A 549 -11.59 5.68 -8.23
C LYS A 549 -12.21 7.07 -8.10
N CYS A 550 -12.66 7.40 -6.89
CA CYS A 550 -13.45 8.60 -6.67
C CYS A 550 -13.37 9.08 -5.21
N ALA A 551 -12.18 9.07 -4.61
CA ALA A 551 -11.97 9.69 -3.31
C ALA A 551 -12.22 11.21 -3.38
N SER A 552 -11.65 11.90 -4.37
CA SER A 552 -11.79 13.36 -4.55
C SER A 552 -11.87 13.83 -5.99
N LEU A 553 -11.72 12.96 -7.00
CA LEU A 553 -11.90 13.39 -8.39
C LEU A 553 -13.25 14.09 -8.64
N PRO A 554 -14.38 13.66 -8.03
CA PRO A 554 -15.64 14.42 -8.10
C PRO A 554 -15.53 15.86 -7.60
N PHE A 555 -14.70 16.13 -6.59
CA PHE A 555 -14.55 17.46 -5.99
C PHE A 555 -13.86 18.40 -6.98
N PHE A 556 -12.83 17.92 -7.67
CA PHE A 556 -12.20 18.68 -8.75
C PHE A 556 -13.19 18.95 -9.89
N CYS A 557 -13.96 17.94 -10.29
CA CYS A 557 -14.96 18.07 -11.35
C CYS A 557 -16.10 19.05 -11.00
N LEU A 558 -16.47 19.16 -9.73
CA LEU A 558 -17.56 20.04 -9.25
C LEU A 558 -17.08 21.45 -8.92
N SER A 559 -15.80 21.63 -8.59
CA SER A 559 -15.23 22.96 -8.33
C SER A 559 -15.03 23.77 -9.61
N ASP A 560 -15.00 25.08 -9.48
CA ASP A 560 -14.60 26.00 -10.56
C ASP A 560 -13.07 26.09 -10.77
N TYR A 561 -12.29 25.28 -10.05
CA TYR A 561 -10.83 25.32 -10.10
C TYR A 561 -10.29 24.97 -11.49
N VAL A 562 -9.29 25.72 -11.93
CA VAL A 562 -8.56 25.53 -13.18
C VAL A 562 -7.07 25.37 -12.87
N PRO A 563 -6.41 24.27 -13.28
CA PRO A 563 -4.98 24.08 -13.05
C PRO A 563 -4.13 25.20 -13.69
N PRO A 564 -2.93 25.49 -13.14
CA PRO A 564 -2.01 26.46 -13.73
C PRO A 564 -1.68 26.13 -15.19
N LEU A 565 -1.67 27.12 -16.09
CA LEU A 565 -1.47 26.92 -17.52
C LEU A 565 -0.17 26.15 -17.86
N GLU A 566 0.93 26.48 -17.17
CA GLU A 566 2.23 25.83 -17.38
C GLU A 566 2.20 24.33 -17.06
N SER A 567 1.32 23.86 -16.15
CA SER A 567 1.23 22.44 -15.81
C SER A 567 0.87 21.58 -17.04
N ALA A 568 0.05 22.09 -17.95
CA ALA A 568 -0.29 21.37 -19.18
C ALA A 568 0.94 21.16 -20.09
N ARG A 569 1.85 22.13 -20.14
CA ARG A 569 3.08 22.06 -20.93
C ARG A 569 4.04 20.99 -20.41
N TYR A 570 4.10 20.80 -19.09
CA TYR A 570 4.95 19.76 -18.48
C TYR A 570 4.34 18.37 -18.64
N ALA A 571 3.03 18.25 -18.41
CA ALA A 571 2.31 17.00 -18.53
C ALA A 571 2.32 16.46 -19.97
N ARG A 572 2.17 17.34 -20.97
CA ARG A 572 2.08 17.01 -22.40
C ARG A 572 3.33 17.44 -23.18
N LEU A 573 4.51 17.11 -22.66
CA LEU A 573 5.78 17.36 -23.35
C LEU A 573 5.80 16.60 -24.70
N ASN A 574 5.89 17.33 -25.81
CA ASN A 574 5.83 16.76 -27.17
C ASN A 574 7.18 16.75 -27.89
N HIS A 575 8.13 17.54 -27.43
CA HIS A 575 9.48 17.66 -27.98
C HIS A 575 10.46 18.08 -26.87
N GLY A 576 11.75 17.94 -27.15
CA GLY A 576 12.78 18.39 -26.22
C GLY A 576 12.91 17.54 -24.97
N THR A 577 13.50 18.12 -23.93
CA THR A 577 13.66 17.50 -22.62
C THR A 577 13.18 18.44 -21.52
N LEU A 578 12.63 17.85 -20.46
CA LEU A 578 12.30 18.51 -19.21
C LEU A 578 13.20 17.95 -18.11
N SER A 579 13.86 18.83 -17.37
CA SER A 579 14.63 18.50 -16.17
C SER A 579 14.11 19.34 -15.01
N ALA A 580 13.75 18.73 -13.90
CA ALA A 580 13.20 19.41 -12.74
C ALA A 580 13.83 18.93 -11.43
N HIS A 581 14.11 19.88 -10.54
CA HIS A 581 14.62 19.64 -9.19
C HIS A 581 13.72 20.34 -8.20
N TYR A 582 13.27 19.62 -7.17
CA TYR A 582 12.48 20.21 -6.10
C TYR A 582 12.58 19.44 -4.79
N GLN A 583 12.28 20.12 -3.69
CA GLN A 583 12.16 19.50 -2.38
C GLN A 583 10.69 19.47 -1.96
N CYS A 584 10.29 18.36 -1.35
CA CYS A 584 8.94 18.19 -0.82
C CYS A 584 8.97 17.14 0.29
N GLY A 585 8.58 17.53 1.51
CA GLY A 585 8.37 16.58 2.59
C GLY A 585 9.62 15.79 3.01
N GLY A 586 10.80 16.41 2.89
CA GLY A 586 12.09 15.75 3.13
C GLY A 586 12.62 14.92 1.96
N GLY A 587 11.89 14.82 0.85
CA GLY A 587 12.37 14.25 -0.41
C GLY A 587 13.13 15.28 -1.26
N LYS A 588 14.25 14.88 -1.87
CA LYS A 588 14.98 15.67 -2.89
C LYS A 588 14.75 15.05 -4.25
N ILE A 589 13.79 15.58 -5.00
CA ILE A 589 13.26 14.93 -6.19
C ILE A 589 13.92 15.47 -7.44
N VAL A 590 14.39 14.55 -8.28
CA VAL A 590 14.87 14.83 -9.63
C VAL A 590 13.90 14.18 -10.60
N ALA A 591 13.32 14.96 -11.51
CA ALA A 591 12.50 14.47 -12.61
C ALA A 591 13.18 14.81 -13.93
N TRP A 592 13.34 13.82 -14.78
CA TRP A 592 13.83 14.00 -16.14
C TRP A 592 12.86 13.34 -17.11
N LYS A 593 12.50 14.03 -18.18
CA LYS A 593 11.47 13.57 -19.11
C LYS A 593 11.79 13.95 -20.54
N GLN A 594 11.51 13.00 -21.43
CA GLN A 594 11.38 13.16 -22.87
C GLN A 594 9.96 12.77 -23.28
N PRO A 595 9.53 13.08 -24.52
CA PRO A 595 8.18 12.71 -24.98
C PRO A 595 7.89 11.22 -24.81
N ALA A 596 8.86 10.34 -25.07
CA ALA A 596 8.66 8.90 -25.03
C ALA A 596 8.97 8.21 -23.68
N VAL A 597 9.62 8.89 -22.72
CA VAL A 597 10.05 8.29 -21.45
C VAL A 597 10.28 9.30 -20.34
N SER A 598 10.00 8.92 -19.10
CA SER A 598 10.34 9.69 -17.90
C SER A 598 11.18 8.85 -16.93
N LEU A 599 12.11 9.51 -16.25
CA LEU A 599 12.93 8.98 -15.15
C LEU A 599 12.83 9.94 -13.97
N SER A 600 12.45 9.41 -12.81
CA SER A 600 12.37 10.14 -11.56
C SER A 600 13.18 9.44 -10.49
N SER A 601 13.85 10.19 -9.62
CA SER A 601 14.51 9.66 -8.43
C SER A 601 14.36 10.58 -7.22
N CYS A 602 14.50 10.01 -6.02
CA CYS A 602 14.59 10.75 -4.77
C CYS A 602 16.01 10.59 -4.21
N VAL A 603 16.80 11.65 -4.31
CA VAL A 603 18.22 11.69 -3.95
C VAL A 603 18.39 11.66 -2.43
N ASP A 604 19.26 10.77 -1.95
CA ASP A 604 19.75 10.71 -0.57
C ASP A 604 18.68 10.68 0.54
N HIS A 605 17.54 10.02 0.32
CA HIS A 605 16.48 9.92 1.31
C HIS A 605 16.82 8.90 2.41
N HIS A 606 17.33 9.39 3.55
CA HIS A 606 17.65 8.60 4.76
C HIS A 606 18.45 7.31 4.48
N THR A 607 19.45 7.39 3.60
CA THR A 607 20.27 6.26 3.16
C THR A 607 20.75 5.36 4.30
N GLY A 608 20.57 4.05 4.14
CA GLY A 608 20.97 3.01 5.08
C GLY A 608 19.99 2.79 6.24
N ALA A 609 19.01 3.67 6.44
CA ALA A 609 17.96 3.46 7.42
C ALA A 609 16.92 2.44 6.93
N ARG A 610 16.17 1.86 7.88
CA ARG A 610 14.97 1.09 7.56
C ARG A 610 13.95 2.00 6.88
N GLY A 611 13.38 1.53 5.78
CA GLY A 611 12.36 2.28 5.05
C GLY A 611 10.94 1.84 5.39
N HIS A 612 10.00 2.41 4.65
CA HIS A 612 8.57 2.13 4.71
C HIS A 612 8.06 1.99 3.27
N GLN A 613 7.20 2.89 2.79
CA GLN A 613 6.54 2.81 1.47
C GLN A 613 7.17 3.73 0.42
N GLN A 614 8.39 4.22 0.64
CA GLN A 614 9.05 5.15 -0.26
C GLN A 614 9.45 4.47 -1.58
N HIS A 615 9.02 5.05 -2.69
CA HIS A 615 9.37 4.67 -4.06
C HIS A 615 10.43 5.64 -4.59
N LEU A 616 11.67 5.19 -4.73
CA LEU A 616 12.83 6.08 -4.83
C LEU A 616 13.44 6.19 -6.23
N VAL A 617 13.05 5.33 -7.16
CA VAL A 617 13.40 5.42 -8.56
C VAL A 617 12.27 4.88 -9.41
N ASP A 618 11.97 5.55 -10.51
CA ASP A 618 10.89 5.16 -11.40
C ASP A 618 11.21 5.50 -12.84
N VAL A 619 11.00 4.55 -13.74
CA VAL A 619 11.02 4.78 -15.19
C VAL A 619 9.66 4.41 -15.77
N GLN A 620 9.01 5.36 -16.42
CA GLN A 620 7.74 5.14 -17.13
C GLN A 620 7.90 5.45 -18.61
N PHE A 621 7.59 4.47 -19.45
CA PHE A 621 7.55 4.62 -20.90
C PHE A 621 6.20 5.16 -21.35
N ALA A 622 6.20 5.96 -22.41
CA ALA A 622 5.01 6.63 -22.94
C ALA A 622 4.06 5.72 -23.72
N THR A 623 4.59 4.64 -24.29
CA THR A 623 3.89 3.80 -25.28
C THR A 623 2.92 2.83 -24.66
N ARG A 624 3.24 2.35 -23.45
CA ARG A 624 2.48 1.33 -22.75
C ARG A 624 2.50 1.55 -21.23
N PRO A 625 1.35 1.54 -20.55
CA PRO A 625 1.31 1.81 -19.11
C PRO A 625 1.93 0.75 -18.19
N ASP A 626 2.03 -0.49 -18.66
CA ASP A 626 2.71 -1.60 -18.00
C ASP A 626 4.23 -1.62 -18.28
N ALA A 627 4.72 -0.83 -19.24
CA ALA A 627 6.15 -0.63 -19.50
C ALA A 627 6.75 0.32 -18.45
N ARG A 628 7.02 -0.22 -17.27
CA ARG A 628 7.58 0.48 -16.11
C ARG A 628 8.72 -0.30 -15.48
N LEU A 629 9.79 0.39 -15.09
CA LEU A 629 10.93 -0.19 -14.36
C LEU A 629 11.14 0.53 -13.03
N TRP A 630 11.44 -0.24 -11.99
CA TRP A 630 11.95 0.29 -10.73
C TRP A 630 12.76 -0.76 -9.99
N ILE A 631 13.56 -0.30 -9.01
CA ILE A 631 14.42 -1.15 -8.19
C ILE A 631 14.16 -0.85 -6.73
N ASN A 632 14.03 -1.89 -5.91
CA ASN A 632 13.86 -1.76 -4.47
C ASN A 632 14.52 -2.91 -3.69
N HIS A 633 14.73 -2.68 -2.39
CA HIS A 633 14.93 -3.73 -1.41
C HIS A 633 13.55 -4.16 -0.88
N PRO A 634 13.08 -5.40 -1.10
CA PRO A 634 11.77 -5.85 -0.62
C PRO A 634 11.65 -5.78 0.91
N GLY A 635 10.43 -5.49 1.40
CA GLY A 635 10.07 -5.56 2.81
C GLY A 635 9.41 -6.88 3.23
N ASP A 636 9.05 -7.71 2.26
CA ASP A 636 8.43 -9.03 2.47
C ASP A 636 8.89 -10.02 1.38
N VAL A 637 8.69 -11.32 1.61
CA VAL A 637 9.18 -12.40 0.74
C VAL A 637 8.27 -12.69 -0.46
N ALA A 638 7.02 -12.23 -0.44
CA ALA A 638 6.02 -12.59 -1.44
C ALA A 638 5.26 -11.37 -1.99
N PRO A 639 5.09 -11.27 -3.33
CA PRO A 639 4.14 -10.35 -3.97
C PRO A 639 2.71 -10.47 -3.41
N GLY A 640 1.97 -9.36 -3.41
CA GLY A 640 0.58 -9.31 -2.94
C GLY A 640 0.42 -9.20 -1.44
N SER A 641 1.53 -9.08 -0.69
CA SER A 641 1.50 -8.80 0.75
C SER A 641 1.00 -7.39 1.04
N GLU A 642 0.26 -7.24 2.13
CA GLU A 642 -0.15 -5.92 2.66
C GLU A 642 0.92 -5.31 3.60
N ALA A 643 2.09 -5.93 3.71
CA ALA A 643 3.23 -5.42 4.46
C ALA A 643 3.67 -4.02 3.95
N ARG A 644 4.30 -3.25 4.83
CA ARG A 644 4.74 -1.87 4.56
C ARG A 644 6.16 -1.70 5.12
N PRO A 645 7.22 -1.87 4.30
CA PRO A 645 7.23 -2.15 2.85
C PRO A 645 6.70 -3.55 2.48
N SER A 646 6.23 -3.71 1.25
CA SER A 646 5.85 -5.00 0.67
C SER A 646 6.97 -5.56 -0.22
N PHE A 647 6.69 -6.59 -1.02
CA PHE A 647 7.65 -7.12 -1.98
C PHE A 647 8.00 -6.10 -3.07
N TRP A 648 6.98 -5.51 -3.73
CA TRP A 648 7.19 -4.56 -4.82
C TRP A 648 7.17 -3.09 -4.42
N ALA A 649 6.49 -2.74 -3.32
CA ALA A 649 6.24 -1.36 -2.94
C ALA A 649 6.99 -0.96 -1.66
N GLY A 650 7.77 0.12 -1.79
CA GLY A 650 8.60 0.61 -0.69
C GLY A 650 9.99 -0.01 -0.67
N ASN A 651 10.73 0.24 0.42
CA ASN A 651 12.10 -0.24 0.58
C ASN A 651 12.33 -0.72 2.02
N GLY A 652 12.75 -1.97 2.21
CA GLY A 652 13.15 -2.49 3.52
C GLY A 652 14.33 -1.71 4.13
N VAL A 653 15.30 -1.37 3.28
CA VAL A 653 16.45 -0.51 3.59
C VAL A 653 16.59 0.48 2.46
N LEU A 654 16.74 1.76 2.81
CA LEU A 654 16.78 2.85 1.85
C LEU A 654 18.17 2.94 1.19
N PRO A 655 18.27 2.96 -0.16
CA PRO A 655 19.53 3.12 -0.88
C PRO A 655 20.17 4.50 -0.70
N ARG A 656 21.44 4.57 -1.09
CA ARG A 656 22.07 5.79 -1.60
C ARG A 656 21.60 5.99 -3.03
N VAL A 657 21.15 7.19 -3.41
CA VAL A 657 20.62 7.48 -4.75
C VAL A 657 21.16 8.81 -5.24
N MET A 658 21.66 8.86 -6.47
CA MET A 658 21.95 10.12 -7.18
C MET A 658 21.47 9.99 -8.63
N GLN A 659 20.84 11.04 -9.14
CA GLN A 659 20.49 11.19 -10.55
C GLN A 659 21.18 12.41 -11.14
N VAL A 660 21.71 12.23 -12.34
CA VAL A 660 22.27 13.30 -13.17
C VAL A 660 21.63 13.18 -14.54
N GLU A 661 20.78 14.15 -14.89
CA GLU A 661 19.98 14.14 -16.12
C GLU A 661 19.17 12.82 -16.25
N ASN A 662 19.40 12.09 -17.33
CA ASN A 662 18.74 10.83 -17.68
C ASN A 662 19.41 9.58 -17.08
N ARG A 663 20.27 9.73 -16.07
CA ARG A 663 21.05 8.63 -15.47
C ARG A 663 20.94 8.60 -13.95
N THR A 664 20.75 7.42 -13.39
CA THR A 664 20.68 7.20 -11.94
C THR A 664 21.65 6.12 -11.50
N LEU A 665 22.34 6.34 -10.39
CA LEU A 665 23.19 5.35 -9.72
C LEU A 665 22.70 5.16 -8.27
N MET A 666 22.58 3.91 -7.86
CA MET A 666 22.05 3.50 -6.56
C MET A 666 22.99 2.51 -5.88
N LEU A 667 23.13 2.61 -4.55
CA LEU A 667 23.89 1.67 -3.74
C LEU A 667 23.07 1.23 -2.53
N TRP A 668 23.03 -0.08 -2.30
CA TRP A 668 22.52 -0.69 -1.06
C TRP A 668 23.66 -1.24 -0.20
N ARG A 669 23.47 -1.12 1.12
CA ARG A 669 24.22 -1.84 2.15
C ARG A 669 23.22 -2.39 3.16
N LEU A 670 23.09 -3.70 3.17
CA LEU A 670 22.19 -4.46 4.04
C LEU A 670 23.00 -5.01 5.22
N ASP A 671 22.38 -5.05 6.40
CA ASP A 671 22.99 -5.59 7.61
C ASP A 671 23.02 -7.13 7.56
N GLU A 672 23.83 -7.76 8.42
CA GLU A 672 23.84 -9.22 8.55
C GLU A 672 22.52 -9.77 9.07
N HIS A 673 21.80 -9.00 9.89
CA HIS A 673 20.51 -9.36 10.50
C HIS A 673 19.32 -9.10 9.58
N ASP A 674 19.50 -8.42 8.44
CA ASP A 674 18.45 -8.31 7.44
C ASP A 674 18.19 -9.72 6.87
N VAL A 675 17.02 -10.28 7.20
CA VAL A 675 16.53 -11.60 6.69
C VAL A 675 16.56 -11.64 5.17
N LEU A 676 16.40 -10.47 4.59
CA LEU A 676 16.19 -10.19 3.21
C LEU A 676 17.52 -9.64 2.63
N GLY A 677 18.42 -10.52 2.17
CA GLY A 677 19.77 -10.20 1.66
C GLY A 677 19.94 -9.93 0.14
N TRP A 678 18.91 -9.42 -0.54
CA TRP A 678 18.87 -9.17 -2.00
C TRP A 678 18.11 -7.90 -2.34
N THR A 679 18.33 -7.41 -3.56
CA THR A 679 17.54 -6.32 -4.17
C THR A 679 17.02 -6.81 -5.52
N HIS A 680 15.99 -6.18 -6.05
CA HIS A 680 15.43 -6.60 -7.34
C HIS A 680 14.96 -5.45 -8.21
N LEU A 681 14.94 -5.73 -9.51
CA LEU A 681 14.36 -4.93 -10.57
C LEU A 681 13.02 -5.54 -10.96
N HIS A 682 11.97 -4.73 -11.04
CA HIS A 682 10.76 -5.11 -11.75
C HIS A 682 10.97 -4.95 -13.26
N LEU A 683 10.89 -6.04 -14.02
CA LEU A 683 10.98 -6.07 -15.47
C LEU A 683 10.02 -7.12 -16.02
N CYS A 684 8.82 -6.69 -16.42
CA CYS A 684 7.88 -7.53 -17.15
C CYS A 684 8.26 -7.54 -18.64
N SER A 685 8.85 -8.64 -19.13
CA SER A 685 9.38 -8.68 -20.50
C SER A 685 8.32 -8.46 -21.57
N GLU A 686 7.09 -8.90 -21.31
CA GLU A 686 5.95 -8.75 -22.24
C GLU A 686 5.54 -7.29 -22.42
N ALA A 687 5.85 -6.42 -21.46
CA ALA A 687 5.59 -4.98 -21.51
C ALA A 687 6.57 -4.21 -22.43
N TYR A 688 7.59 -4.87 -22.99
CA TYR A 688 8.58 -4.25 -23.87
C TYR A 688 8.54 -4.85 -25.28
N ASP A 689 8.90 -4.04 -26.28
CA ASP A 689 8.97 -4.53 -27.66
C ASP A 689 10.21 -5.41 -27.85
N GLU A 690 11.23 -5.16 -27.03
CA GLU A 690 12.49 -5.87 -27.06
C GLU A 690 13.19 -5.78 -25.70
N VAL A 691 13.72 -6.91 -25.23
CA VAL A 691 14.57 -7.03 -24.05
C VAL A 691 15.87 -7.71 -24.48
N ARG A 692 17.00 -7.01 -24.35
CA ARG A 692 18.33 -7.50 -24.72
C ARG A 692 19.19 -7.72 -23.47
N PRO A 693 19.76 -8.92 -23.27
CA PRO A 693 20.72 -9.12 -22.20
C PRO A 693 22.03 -8.36 -22.49
N LEU A 694 22.58 -7.73 -21.45
CA LEU A 694 23.90 -7.11 -21.42
C LEU A 694 24.83 -7.96 -20.53
N ALA A 695 26.13 -7.64 -20.51
CA ALA A 695 27.09 -8.36 -19.67
C ALA A 695 26.79 -8.28 -18.16
N GLN A 696 26.21 -7.17 -17.70
CA GLN A 696 25.89 -6.92 -16.29
C GLN A 696 24.43 -6.47 -16.09
N GLY A 697 23.53 -6.77 -17.02
CA GLY A 697 22.17 -6.22 -16.94
C GLY A 697 21.33 -6.42 -18.19
N TYR A 698 20.43 -5.46 -18.45
CA TYR A 698 19.47 -5.54 -19.55
C TYR A 698 19.28 -4.17 -20.22
N ALA A 699 19.06 -4.17 -21.54
CA ALA A 699 18.51 -3.05 -22.27
C ALA A 699 17.10 -3.38 -22.74
N VAL A 700 16.17 -2.44 -22.62
CA VAL A 700 14.78 -2.60 -23.05
C VAL A 700 14.37 -1.48 -24.00
N ARG A 701 13.43 -1.77 -24.89
CA ARG A 701 12.82 -0.80 -25.81
C ARG A 701 11.31 -0.89 -25.77
N ALA A 702 10.65 0.27 -25.75
CA ALA A 702 9.21 0.38 -25.98
C ALA A 702 8.94 1.58 -26.91
N GLY A 703 8.49 1.31 -28.13
CA GLY A 703 8.46 2.27 -29.24
C GLY A 703 9.82 2.88 -29.52
N GLN A 704 9.89 4.21 -29.42
CA GLN A 704 11.12 5.00 -29.68
C GLN A 704 11.99 5.18 -28.45
N ALA A 705 11.47 4.87 -27.26
CA ALA A 705 12.20 4.98 -26.00
C ALA A 705 12.92 3.69 -25.64
N PHE A 706 14.01 3.82 -24.91
CA PHE A 706 14.79 2.72 -24.37
C PHE A 706 15.31 3.04 -22.97
N ALA A 707 15.65 1.98 -22.22
CA ALA A 707 16.38 2.06 -20.97
C ALA A 707 17.45 0.97 -20.90
N ALA A 708 18.55 1.25 -20.18
CA ALA A 708 19.53 0.26 -19.77
C ALA A 708 19.58 0.20 -18.25
N VAL A 709 19.65 -1.02 -17.72
CA VAL A 709 19.85 -1.32 -16.30
C VAL A 709 21.11 -2.15 -16.16
N LEU A 710 22.05 -1.73 -15.31
CA LEU A 710 23.26 -2.49 -14.97
C LEU A 710 23.29 -2.78 -13.47
N CYS A 711 23.83 -3.93 -13.08
CA CYS A 711 23.97 -4.37 -11.70
C CYS A 711 25.39 -4.85 -11.41
N SER A 712 25.90 -4.55 -10.21
CA SER A 712 27.21 -5.03 -9.76
C SER A 712 27.24 -6.53 -9.43
N GLN A 713 26.07 -7.15 -9.26
CA GLN A 713 25.91 -8.57 -8.95
C GLN A 713 25.32 -9.34 -10.15
N PRO A 714 25.55 -10.66 -10.25
CA PRO A 714 24.84 -11.51 -11.19
C PRO A 714 23.32 -11.42 -10.98
N LEU A 715 22.57 -11.51 -12.07
CA LEU A 715 21.11 -11.38 -12.07
C LEU A 715 20.43 -12.73 -12.29
N MET A 716 19.39 -12.99 -11.51
CA MET A 716 18.50 -14.15 -11.65
C MET A 716 17.11 -13.67 -12.08
N VAL A 717 16.54 -14.28 -13.11
CA VAL A 717 15.20 -13.92 -13.62
C VAL A 717 14.17 -14.91 -13.10
N ASN A 718 13.16 -14.40 -12.39
CA ASN A 718 12.04 -15.14 -11.81
C ASN A 718 10.72 -14.49 -12.26
N GLY A 719 10.27 -14.80 -13.47
CA GLY A 719 9.11 -14.11 -14.06
C GLY A 719 9.42 -12.63 -14.29
N ASP A 720 8.62 -11.74 -13.70
CA ASP A 720 8.80 -10.28 -13.78
C ASP A 720 9.85 -9.73 -12.79
N GLU A 721 10.44 -10.59 -11.94
CA GLU A 721 11.51 -10.23 -11.00
C GLU A 721 12.89 -10.52 -11.58
N VAL A 722 13.75 -9.49 -11.63
CA VAL A 722 15.17 -9.63 -11.89
C VAL A 722 15.94 -9.36 -10.60
N ARG A 723 16.38 -10.44 -9.95
CA ARG A 723 16.97 -10.46 -8.61
C ARG A 723 18.49 -10.36 -8.63
N ALA A 724 19.03 -9.51 -7.76
CA ALA A 724 20.45 -9.43 -7.44
C ALA A 724 20.69 -9.85 -5.98
N GLU A 725 21.25 -11.05 -5.80
CA GLU A 725 21.63 -11.56 -4.49
C GLU A 725 22.87 -10.83 -3.95
N GLY A 726 22.84 -10.43 -2.68
CA GLY A 726 23.98 -9.84 -1.99
C GLY A 726 23.60 -8.67 -1.06
N ARG A 727 24.35 -8.54 0.03
CA ARG A 727 24.17 -7.45 1.01
C ARG A 727 24.75 -6.11 0.56
N ARG A 728 25.56 -6.11 -0.51
CA ARG A 728 26.13 -4.88 -1.09
C ARG A 728 25.93 -4.95 -2.60
N VAL A 729 25.07 -4.08 -3.11
CA VAL A 729 24.64 -4.09 -4.51
C VAL A 729 24.61 -2.65 -5.01
N ALA A 730 25.12 -2.45 -6.23
CA ALA A 730 24.93 -1.21 -6.95
C ALA A 730 24.14 -1.44 -8.24
N TRP A 731 23.25 -0.50 -8.52
CA TRP A 731 22.40 -0.49 -9.71
C TRP A 731 22.55 0.82 -10.46
N TRP A 732 22.61 0.77 -11.77
CA TRP A 732 22.65 1.95 -12.63
C TRP A 732 21.55 1.89 -13.69
N LEU A 733 20.94 3.04 -13.94
CA LEU A 733 19.88 3.22 -14.94
C LEU A 733 20.25 4.35 -15.90
N GLU A 734 19.99 4.17 -17.19
CA GLU A 734 19.99 5.23 -18.19
C GLU A 734 18.78 5.09 -19.10
N VAL A 735 18.08 6.19 -19.37
CA VAL A 735 16.92 6.24 -20.27
C VAL A 735 17.17 7.17 -21.45
N GLY A 736 16.43 7.00 -22.54
CA GLY A 736 16.43 7.94 -23.65
C GLY A 736 15.50 7.51 -24.77
N GLU A 737 15.55 8.22 -25.90
CA GLU A 737 14.82 7.88 -27.12
C GLU A 737 15.72 8.00 -28.36
N GLY A 738 15.38 7.29 -29.44
CA GLY A 738 16.10 7.32 -30.73
C GLY A 738 16.60 5.97 -31.21
N ASP A 739 17.85 5.91 -31.68
CA ASP A 739 18.47 4.69 -32.22
C ASP A 739 18.84 3.70 -31.10
N PHE A 740 18.05 2.64 -30.98
CA PHE A 740 18.23 1.60 -29.97
C PHE A 740 19.47 0.73 -30.20
N ASP A 741 19.88 0.49 -31.45
CA ASP A 741 21.06 -0.32 -31.75
C ASP A 741 22.33 0.44 -31.37
N ALA A 742 22.40 1.74 -31.71
CA ALA A 742 23.48 2.61 -31.27
C ALA A 742 23.53 2.73 -29.74
N PHE A 743 22.36 2.84 -29.09
CA PHE A 743 22.26 2.82 -27.63
C PHE A 743 22.81 1.52 -27.04
N CYS A 744 22.35 0.37 -27.53
CA CYS A 744 22.80 -0.96 -27.08
C CYS A 744 24.31 -1.14 -27.26
N GLN A 745 24.87 -0.77 -28.41
CA GLN A 745 26.31 -0.86 -28.67
C GLN A 745 27.12 -0.06 -27.64
N ARG A 746 26.66 1.15 -27.28
CA ARG A 746 27.32 1.97 -26.26
C ARG A 746 27.19 1.35 -24.86
N VAL A 747 25.99 0.96 -24.43
CA VAL A 747 25.80 0.44 -23.07
C VAL A 747 26.42 -0.95 -22.87
N GLN A 748 26.61 -1.72 -23.93
CA GLN A 748 27.36 -2.99 -23.90
C GLN A 748 28.83 -2.79 -23.49
N GLY A 749 29.42 -1.65 -23.82
CA GLY A 749 30.78 -1.27 -23.40
C GLY A 749 30.87 -0.71 -21.98
N LEU A 750 29.74 -0.54 -21.28
CA LEU A 750 29.75 -0.04 -19.91
C LEU A 750 30.01 -1.16 -18.91
N ARG A 751 30.73 -0.82 -17.84
CA ARG A 751 31.00 -1.72 -16.72
C ARG A 751 30.68 -1.05 -15.39
N ILE A 752 29.87 -1.70 -14.57
CA ILE A 752 29.60 -1.28 -13.19
C ILE A 752 30.48 -2.08 -12.22
N VAL A 753 31.18 -1.37 -11.35
CA VAL A 753 32.11 -1.92 -10.35
C VAL A 753 31.76 -1.37 -8.98
N LEU A 754 31.40 -2.26 -8.06
CA LEU A 754 31.23 -1.95 -6.65
C LEU A 754 32.58 -2.09 -5.94
N GLN A 755 33.02 -1.00 -5.32
CA GLN A 755 34.18 -0.95 -4.43
C GLN A 755 33.69 -0.89 -2.97
N GLU A 756 34.64 -0.88 -2.02
CA GLU A 756 34.30 -0.87 -0.60
C GLU A 756 33.40 0.32 -0.22
N ASN A 757 33.65 1.51 -0.77
CA ASN A 757 32.92 2.72 -0.39
C ASN A 757 32.21 3.47 -1.53
N SER A 758 32.24 2.93 -2.75
CA SER A 758 31.64 3.58 -3.91
C SER A 758 31.22 2.57 -4.97
N ALA A 759 30.33 3.01 -5.85
CA ALA A 759 30.04 2.34 -7.11
C ALA A 759 30.52 3.22 -8.25
N ASN A 760 31.11 2.59 -9.26
CA ASN A 760 31.66 3.27 -10.43
C ASN A 760 31.10 2.63 -11.69
N VAL A 761 30.65 3.46 -12.62
CA VAL A 761 30.27 3.05 -13.98
C VAL A 761 31.31 3.61 -14.93
N HIS A 762 31.98 2.70 -15.64
CA HIS A 762 33.04 3.02 -16.58
C HIS A 762 32.57 2.80 -18.01
N ASP A 763 33.04 3.65 -18.92
CA ASP A 763 33.15 3.29 -20.34
C ASP A 763 34.60 2.88 -20.66
N ASP A 764 34.90 2.60 -21.93
CA ASP A 764 36.24 2.19 -22.38
C ASP A 764 37.34 3.24 -22.13
N ARG A 765 36.98 4.50 -21.81
CA ARG A 765 37.90 5.64 -21.76
C ARG A 765 38.03 6.24 -20.36
N GLN A 766 36.96 6.25 -19.58
CA GLN A 766 36.88 6.96 -18.31
C GLN A 766 35.78 6.44 -17.39
N THR A 767 35.79 6.90 -16.14
CA THR A 767 34.64 6.77 -15.24
C THR A 767 33.55 7.75 -15.66
N LEU A 768 32.43 7.21 -16.15
CA LEU A 768 31.24 7.98 -16.52
C LEU A 768 30.54 8.54 -15.28
N MET A 769 30.31 7.71 -14.27
CA MET A 769 29.65 8.11 -13.03
C MET A 769 30.23 7.35 -11.84
N GLN A 770 30.48 8.05 -10.74
CA GLN A 770 30.88 7.48 -9.46
C GLN A 770 29.98 8.04 -8.37
N LEU A 771 29.53 7.18 -7.46
CA LEU A 771 28.76 7.58 -6.28
C LEU A 771 29.35 6.90 -5.04
N SER A 772 29.78 7.71 -4.08
CA SER A 772 30.25 7.23 -2.78
C SER A 772 29.08 7.01 -1.82
N TRP A 773 29.27 6.14 -0.82
CA TRP A 773 28.27 5.95 0.24
C TRP A 773 28.00 7.22 1.05
N LEU A 774 28.93 8.17 1.05
CA LEU A 774 28.77 9.47 1.71
C LEU A 774 27.96 10.48 0.87
N GLY A 775 27.59 10.13 -0.36
CA GLY A 775 26.81 10.99 -1.26
C GLY A 775 27.64 11.83 -2.23
N GLU A 776 28.97 11.64 -2.27
CA GLU A 776 29.82 12.33 -3.24
C GLU A 776 29.61 11.70 -4.61
N CYS A 777 29.16 12.49 -5.58
CA CYS A 777 28.97 12.03 -6.95
C CYS A 777 29.92 12.76 -7.90
N LEU A 778 30.57 12.01 -8.78
CA LEU A 778 31.31 12.52 -9.92
C LEU A 778 30.65 12.01 -11.19
N TYR A 779 30.36 12.92 -12.12
CA TYR A 779 29.86 12.60 -13.46
C TYR A 779 30.83 13.18 -14.49
N ASN A 780 31.43 12.32 -15.32
CA ASN A 780 32.50 12.69 -16.25
C ASN A 780 33.61 13.55 -15.60
N GLY A 781 34.06 13.14 -14.41
CA GLY A 781 35.09 13.84 -13.63
C GLY A 781 34.64 15.16 -12.99
N THR A 782 33.39 15.59 -13.16
CA THR A 782 32.83 16.80 -12.56
C THR A 782 31.95 16.45 -11.37
N THR A 783 32.04 17.19 -10.27
CA THR A 783 31.16 17.00 -9.11
C THR A 783 29.71 17.26 -9.51
N ALA A 784 28.85 16.27 -9.24
CA ALA A 784 27.40 16.39 -9.38
C ALA A 784 26.76 16.38 -7.99
N ALA A 785 25.82 17.29 -7.76
CA ALA A 785 25.09 17.39 -6.51
C ALA A 785 23.66 17.86 -6.79
N PHE A 786 22.74 17.48 -5.92
CA PHE A 786 21.40 18.07 -5.91
C PHE A 786 21.52 19.58 -5.68
N PRO A 787 20.83 20.44 -6.47
CA PRO A 787 20.97 21.88 -6.37
C PRO A 787 20.54 22.39 -4.98
N THR A 788 21.17 23.47 -4.52
CA THR A 788 20.70 24.15 -3.31
C THR A 788 19.44 24.95 -3.66
N LEU A 789 18.33 24.57 -3.04
CA LEU A 789 17.03 25.20 -3.27
C LEU A 789 16.62 26.05 -2.07
N VAL A 790 15.89 27.14 -2.34
CA VAL A 790 15.29 28.00 -1.30
C VAL A 790 13.86 27.53 -1.02
N GLY A 791 13.67 26.88 0.12
CA GLY A 791 12.38 26.32 0.52
C GLY A 791 11.93 25.21 -0.45
N ASN A 792 10.68 25.28 -0.87
CA ASN A 792 10.05 24.23 -1.70
C ASN A 792 9.98 24.61 -3.20
N GLU A 793 10.89 25.47 -3.68
CA GLU A 793 10.87 25.95 -5.07
C GLU A 793 10.99 24.82 -6.10
N LEU A 794 10.40 25.04 -7.28
CA LEU A 794 10.49 24.15 -8.44
C LEU A 794 11.52 24.74 -9.42
N GLN A 795 12.69 24.12 -9.53
CA GLN A 795 13.66 24.48 -10.56
C GLN A 795 13.42 23.63 -11.80
N ILE A 796 12.88 24.23 -12.87
CA ILE A 796 12.49 23.52 -14.10
C ILE A 796 13.28 24.09 -15.29
N THR A 797 13.90 23.20 -16.05
CA THR A 797 14.61 23.51 -17.29
C THR A 797 13.97 22.75 -18.44
N LEU A 798 13.57 23.48 -19.48
CA LEU A 798 13.13 22.91 -20.74
C LEU A 798 14.20 23.17 -21.80
N SER A 799 14.56 22.14 -22.56
CA SER A 799 15.53 22.25 -23.65
C SER A 799 14.98 21.63 -24.93
N GLY A 800 15.32 22.18 -26.09
CA GLY A 800 14.82 21.67 -27.37
C GLY A 800 13.38 22.06 -27.72
N ASP A 801 12.78 23.00 -26.98
CA ASP A 801 11.56 23.68 -27.40
C ASP A 801 11.86 24.51 -28.65
N ALA A 802 11.41 24.04 -29.82
CA ALA A 802 11.33 24.88 -31.01
C ALA A 802 10.25 25.94 -30.73
N GLN A 803 10.63 27.22 -30.82
CA GLN A 803 9.71 28.37 -30.80
C GLN A 803 8.57 28.23 -31.79
#